data_AF-A0AAE0SHD2-F1
#
_entry.id   AF-A0AAE0SHD2-F1
#
_cell.length_a   1.000
_cell.length_b   1.000
_cell.length_c   1.000
_cell.angle_alpha   90.00
_cell.angle_beta   90.00
_cell.angle_gamma   90.00
#
_symmetry.space_group_name_H-M   'P 1'
#
loop_
_entity.id
_entity.type
_entity.pdbx_description
1 polymer ?
#
loop_
_entity_poly.entity_id
_entity_poly.type
_entity_poly.pdbx_seq_one_letter_code
_entity_poly.pdbx_strand_id
1 'polypeptide(L)'
;MTEIVKDSRAPLGETNEQMDTHTETPVQDFDQASNKDEPRPRAASGEVKIIVPWEPKKKTSTGADKLGVVEKEANGSTVEEDTDDLDHLHIDRNFGVVTFSENSPVKMNGSDTRISGKNVSDSTDQQVQKSKDRGISKVTLCVFLFISVSAFILGILIGILTGIYGIGHKSAESNNYVSNVNTAPSTNIAVTPSVIERVTVNITCPQVTTESRTQPTASAEPLKCKYCEVRSPFIEKTVQDRPSPFMSLTVPEMASVSIALLSKGIISGTVSWDSNYITNMYLLPTPKTETLDYLDNNGSFPGRYAFVIVYRAAKSPPDVMEYKVGPLNVTSVEMKAEKLRMDDEISFNRRPFDALAMDAVNEIAQPHLDVIRLLLQESFDGAYFGNGMGNIISTAQNDDDEDRKINYLLYLHAYDSETMRVIPFSFNVHCPGVNTSEWYASDFYYLSQGPFNSSRELMEAYNNGTLRKFKFPKGYRANTNRQYAAQRNSSLPPRDEASRVPTRTYEPAGPRYKIRENKINWMGWRFEFASNPVRGPLLNDIRFMEERIVYEIALQDTTLLYASSQAGPGNHPGMLSDMEFNLGVFDSPIIGLDCPEHAALVQTTYWDVNAREGREQVAACVFEADGQGPLWRHKGSGGLKDNFLVVRFPVNLGNYDYLMDFRFCLNGMLDVNIAATGYLYASFWDPEDPLVNEEKSTTAFGFRISDFMNGNIHDHSFLFKVDLDVAGRNNSLDIIRWKVGDVLTAVNSQTKVTKKPLFFPFNYTRYVQYETVLKEIGLVSDPLNPSFWTIVNENKRNRWGNKRGYRIYVSSNAAEKMPDLHPPAIAWSHLKYQCAVTQQKDTEKYGTESLYDMHQPKNPLGGMDRMLDGEDIKNKDLVAWVTARFLHIPTSEDVPMTARVDSGFILKPFNFFDQTALFDMPQHMINRADIVNPYELEPCYENTN
;
A
#
# COMPACT_ATOMS: atom_id res chain seq x y z
N MET A 1 -41.53 32.18 4.31
CA MET A 1 -42.07 33.42 4.90
C MET A 1 -40.89 34.27 5.30
N THR A 2 -40.78 35.46 4.71
CA THR A 2 -39.80 36.47 5.11
C THR A 2 -40.41 37.82 4.71
N GLU A 3 -40.90 38.59 5.68
CA GLU A 3 -41.45 39.93 5.43
C GLU A 3 -40.31 40.95 5.55
N ILE A 4 -39.93 41.63 4.47
CA ILE A 4 -40.55 42.84 3.89
C ILE A 4 -40.28 44.09 4.75
N VAL A 5 -39.61 45.09 4.15
CA VAL A 5 -40.07 46.50 4.10
C VAL A 5 -39.17 47.32 3.13
N LYS A 6 -39.76 47.69 1.97
CA LYS A 6 -39.67 49.01 1.26
C LYS A 6 -38.30 49.56 0.77
N ASP A 7 -38.19 50.48 -0.20
CA ASP A 7 -38.99 51.03 -1.33
C ASP A 7 -38.03 52.05 -2.02
N SER A 8 -37.82 52.18 -3.33
CA SER A 8 -38.74 52.89 -4.23
C SER A 8 -38.20 53.15 -5.66
N ARG A 9 -39.14 53.12 -6.63
CA ARG A 9 -39.30 53.95 -7.87
C ARG A 9 -38.12 54.20 -8.85
N ALA A 10 -38.37 53.86 -10.12
CA ALA A 10 -37.73 54.42 -11.34
C ALA A 10 -38.35 55.82 -11.73
N PRO A 11 -38.03 56.53 -12.85
CA PRO A 11 -38.08 56.03 -14.26
C PRO A 11 -37.15 56.72 -15.33
N LEU A 12 -37.36 56.36 -16.62
CA LEU A 12 -36.89 57.01 -17.89
C LEU A 12 -35.39 56.86 -18.25
N GLY A 13 -34.95 56.78 -19.52
CA GLY A 13 -35.61 56.71 -20.86
C GLY A 13 -34.78 55.84 -21.84
N GLU A 14 -35.30 55.38 -23.00
CA GLU A 14 -35.19 56.01 -24.35
C GLU A 14 -33.75 56.13 -24.90
N THR A 15 -33.38 55.78 -26.15
CA THR A 15 -34.13 55.39 -27.38
C THR A 15 -33.18 54.81 -28.47
N ASN A 16 -33.72 54.05 -29.44
CA ASN A 16 -33.24 53.84 -30.85
C ASN A 16 -31.86 53.16 -31.07
N GLU A 17 -31.43 52.60 -32.23
CA GLU A 17 -31.98 52.07 -33.52
C GLU A 17 -30.78 51.33 -34.24
N GLN A 18 -30.81 50.64 -35.40
CA GLN A 18 -31.79 50.27 -36.44
C GLN A 18 -31.26 49.03 -37.23
N MET A 19 -32.14 48.13 -37.75
CA MET A 19 -32.02 47.36 -39.03
C MET A 19 -30.78 46.45 -39.31
N ASP A 20 -30.77 45.44 -40.21
CA ASP A 20 -31.68 44.96 -41.28
C ASP A 20 -31.61 43.39 -41.34
N THR A 21 -32.69 42.59 -41.24
CA THR A 21 -33.71 42.13 -42.24
C THR A 21 -33.42 40.86 -43.09
N HIS A 22 -34.30 39.84 -42.95
CA HIS A 22 -34.93 38.99 -43.99
C HIS A 22 -34.07 37.99 -44.85
N THR A 23 -34.58 36.88 -45.45
CA THR A 23 -35.97 36.35 -45.62
C THR A 23 -36.03 34.80 -45.79
N GLU A 24 -36.96 34.17 -45.07
CA GLU A 24 -38.00 33.16 -45.44
C GLU A 24 -37.85 32.09 -46.59
N THR A 25 -38.13 30.82 -46.22
CA THR A 25 -39.15 29.83 -46.71
C THR A 25 -39.88 30.01 -48.08
N PRO A 26 -40.44 28.95 -48.77
CA PRO A 26 -41.31 27.91 -48.15
C PRO A 26 -41.51 26.48 -48.79
N VAL A 27 -41.98 25.54 -47.94
CA VAL A 27 -43.09 24.54 -48.08
C VAL A 27 -43.27 23.66 -49.34
N GLN A 28 -43.38 22.34 -49.11
CA GLN A 28 -44.52 21.51 -49.59
C GLN A 28 -44.84 20.33 -48.64
N ASP A 29 -45.87 19.51 -48.96
CA ASP A 29 -46.85 18.97 -47.98
C ASP A 29 -47.53 17.63 -48.45
N PHE A 30 -48.53 17.11 -47.70
CA PHE A 30 -49.44 15.96 -47.94
C PHE A 30 -48.92 14.53 -47.63
N ASP A 31 -49.67 13.55 -47.07
CA ASP A 31 -50.94 13.44 -46.29
C ASP A 31 -51.11 11.93 -45.84
N GLN A 32 -52.12 11.34 -45.14
CA GLN A 32 -53.37 11.73 -44.45
C GLN A 32 -53.81 10.63 -43.42
N ALA A 33 -54.69 10.97 -42.45
CA ALA A 33 -55.76 10.14 -41.84
C ALA A 33 -55.46 8.89 -40.94
N SER A 34 -56.26 8.57 -39.89
CA SER A 34 -57.26 9.34 -39.10
C SER A 34 -57.79 8.57 -37.85
N ASN A 35 -58.29 9.31 -36.82
CA ASN A 35 -59.42 8.97 -35.91
C ASN A 35 -59.29 7.82 -34.85
N LYS A 36 -59.88 7.86 -33.63
CA LYS A 36 -60.69 8.90 -32.92
C LYS A 36 -60.92 8.67 -31.39
N ASP A 37 -61.38 9.73 -30.73
CA ASP A 37 -62.27 9.86 -29.54
C ASP A 37 -61.76 9.68 -28.07
N GLU A 38 -62.35 10.47 -27.16
CA GLU A 38 -62.09 10.66 -25.69
C GLU A 38 -63.38 10.31 -24.88
N PRO A 39 -63.43 10.19 -23.52
CA PRO A 39 -63.37 11.36 -22.61
C PRO A 39 -62.83 11.14 -21.17
N ARG A 40 -62.80 12.22 -20.37
CA ARG A 40 -62.51 12.29 -18.90
C ARG A 40 -63.85 12.33 -18.08
N PRO A 41 -63.97 12.66 -16.75
CA PRO A 41 -62.97 13.08 -15.74
C PRO A 41 -63.17 12.65 -14.24
N ARG A 42 -62.14 12.85 -13.39
CA ARG A 42 -62.15 13.64 -12.11
C ARG A 42 -60.79 13.56 -11.36
N ALA A 43 -60.61 14.31 -10.27
CA ALA A 43 -59.31 14.60 -9.63
C ALA A 43 -59.35 14.60 -8.10
N ALA A 44 -58.18 14.44 -7.44
CA ALA A 44 -57.87 14.94 -6.09
C ALA A 44 -56.34 14.88 -5.77
N SER A 45 -55.95 15.59 -4.71
CA SER A 45 -54.68 15.61 -3.92
C SER A 45 -53.90 14.28 -3.77
N GLY A 46 -52.60 14.26 -3.41
CA GLY A 46 -51.68 15.33 -3.02
C GLY A 46 -50.54 14.81 -2.11
N GLU A 47 -49.73 15.72 -1.52
CA GLU A 47 -48.57 15.50 -0.63
C GLU A 47 -47.32 14.78 -1.19
N VAL A 48 -46.16 15.45 -1.05
CA VAL A 48 -44.82 14.84 -1.02
C VAL A 48 -44.47 14.57 0.45
N LYS A 49 -43.86 13.43 0.76
CA LYS A 49 -43.33 13.13 2.11
C LYS A 49 -41.89 12.64 2.08
N ILE A 50 -41.06 13.32 2.86
CA ILE A 50 -39.67 12.97 3.16
C ILE A 50 -39.67 11.72 4.06
N ILE A 51 -38.74 10.79 3.85
CA ILE A 51 -38.53 9.63 4.71
C ILE A 51 -37.18 9.77 5.41
N VAL A 52 -37.19 9.70 6.74
CA VAL A 52 -36.01 9.67 7.61
C VAL A 52 -35.90 8.24 8.18
N PRO A 53 -34.69 7.68 8.41
CA PRO A 53 -34.55 6.28 8.83
C PRO A 53 -35.18 5.98 10.21
N TRP A 54 -35.56 4.71 10.44
CA TRP A 54 -36.19 4.25 11.68
C TRP A 54 -35.48 3.02 12.27
N GLU A 55 -35.20 3.06 13.58
CA GLU A 55 -34.61 1.93 14.32
C GLU A 55 -35.61 0.78 14.58
N PRO A 56 -35.21 -0.50 14.46
CA PRO A 56 -36.09 -1.62 14.74
C PRO A 56 -36.11 -2.00 16.23
N LYS A 57 -37.28 -1.89 16.89
CA LYS A 57 -37.54 -2.59 18.17
C LYS A 57 -38.75 -3.53 18.13
N LYS A 58 -38.66 -4.55 19.00
CA LYS A 58 -39.39 -5.83 18.93
C LYS A 58 -40.91 -5.68 19.07
N LYS A 59 -41.67 -6.50 18.32
CA LYS A 59 -43.08 -6.78 18.62
C LYS A 59 -43.21 -7.79 19.76
N THR A 60 -44.16 -7.57 20.66
CA THR A 60 -44.78 -8.59 21.50
C THR A 60 -46.30 -8.41 21.53
N SER A 61 -47.01 -9.52 21.69
CA SER A 61 -48.48 -9.63 21.77
C SER A 61 -48.77 -11.03 22.34
N THR A 62 -49.75 -11.29 23.22
CA THR A 62 -51.01 -10.59 23.54
C THR A 62 -51.46 -10.83 24.99
N GLY A 63 -52.14 -9.87 25.60
CA GLY A 63 -53.09 -10.07 26.72
C GLY A 63 -52.49 -10.26 28.13
N ALA A 64 -53.23 -10.02 29.22
CA ALA A 64 -54.58 -9.41 29.32
C ALA A 64 -54.85 -8.81 30.72
N ASP A 65 -55.82 -7.90 30.76
CA ASP A 65 -56.70 -7.53 31.90
C ASP A 65 -56.16 -7.06 33.28
N LYS A 66 -56.54 -5.80 33.57
CA LYS A 66 -57.18 -5.28 34.82
C LYS A 66 -56.35 -4.89 36.06
N LEU A 67 -56.63 -3.66 36.50
CA LEU A 67 -56.73 -3.13 37.89
C LEU A 67 -55.47 -3.26 38.80
N GLY A 68 -54.93 -2.20 39.41
CA GLY A 68 -55.28 -0.76 39.39
C GLY A 68 -54.49 0.04 40.45
N VAL A 69 -54.67 1.37 40.47
CA VAL A 69 -54.39 2.40 41.53
C VAL A 69 -53.64 1.91 42.79
N VAL A 70 -52.48 2.45 43.19
CA VAL A 70 -52.19 3.73 43.91
C VAL A 70 -50.65 3.94 43.83
N GLU A 71 -50.08 5.04 43.31
CA GLU A 71 -49.93 6.43 43.82
C GLU A 71 -48.79 6.64 44.85
N LYS A 72 -48.05 7.77 44.69
CA LYS A 72 -47.01 8.38 45.56
C LYS A 72 -45.64 7.67 45.67
N GLU A 73 -44.55 8.36 46.08
CA GLU A 73 -43.96 9.68 45.75
C GLU A 73 -42.71 9.93 46.64
N ALA A 74 -41.86 10.88 46.25
CA ALA A 74 -40.91 11.65 47.08
C ALA A 74 -39.69 10.97 47.77
N ASN A 75 -38.50 11.38 47.28
CA ASN A 75 -37.33 11.93 48.02
C ASN A 75 -36.74 11.25 49.28
N GLY A 76 -35.41 11.36 49.45
CA GLY A 76 -34.84 11.48 50.81
C GLY A 76 -33.39 11.02 51.09
N SER A 77 -32.40 11.50 50.32
CA SER A 77 -31.00 11.77 50.71
C SER A 77 -30.42 11.33 52.09
N THR A 78 -29.17 10.84 52.02
CA THR A 78 -27.97 11.12 52.89
C THR A 78 -27.71 10.42 54.25
N VAL A 79 -26.46 9.91 54.35
CA VAL A 79 -25.44 10.04 55.44
C VAL A 79 -25.16 8.88 56.46
N GLU A 80 -23.99 8.26 56.24
CA GLU A 80 -22.86 7.86 57.14
C GLU A 80 -22.86 6.66 58.14
N GLU A 81 -21.61 6.13 58.26
CA GLU A 81 -20.91 5.35 59.31
C GLU A 81 -21.19 3.84 59.61
N ASP A 82 -20.19 3.03 59.22
CA ASP A 82 -19.48 1.92 59.92
C ASP A 82 -20.19 0.86 60.78
N THR A 83 -20.01 -0.43 60.43
CA THR A 83 -19.04 -1.32 61.13
C THR A 83 -18.88 -2.73 60.51
N ASP A 84 -17.63 -3.14 60.34
CA ASP A 84 -17.01 -4.48 60.47
C ASP A 84 -17.79 -5.80 60.15
N ASP A 85 -17.37 -6.40 59.03
CA ASP A 85 -16.71 -7.73 58.92
C ASP A 85 -17.48 -9.05 58.61
N LEU A 86 -16.73 -9.90 57.87
CA LEU A 86 -16.85 -11.36 57.59
C LEU A 86 -17.77 -11.97 56.50
N ASP A 87 -17.08 -12.72 55.62
CA ASP A 87 -17.44 -13.94 54.88
C ASP A 87 -18.45 -13.95 53.70
N HIS A 88 -17.87 -13.71 52.51
CA HIS A 88 -17.86 -14.63 51.36
C HIS A 88 -19.17 -15.30 50.85
N LEU A 89 -19.65 -14.86 49.67
CA LEU A 89 -19.59 -15.71 48.47
C LEU A 89 -19.77 -14.92 47.15
N HIS A 90 -18.78 -14.99 46.23
CA HIS A 90 -18.97 -14.63 44.82
C HIS A 90 -19.37 -15.87 44.01
N ILE A 91 -20.34 -15.74 43.09
CA ILE A 91 -20.34 -16.49 41.82
C ILE A 91 -20.60 -15.51 40.69
N ASP A 92 -19.52 -15.05 40.07
CA ASP A 92 -19.57 -14.39 38.76
C ASP A 92 -19.37 -15.43 37.64
N ARG A 93 -19.66 -15.08 36.38
CA ARG A 93 -19.46 -15.93 35.20
C ARG A 93 -18.69 -15.24 34.08
N ASN A 94 -17.41 -15.02 34.33
CA ASN A 94 -16.45 -14.64 33.29
C ASN A 94 -16.32 -15.72 32.20
N PHE A 95 -16.25 -15.27 30.94
CA PHE A 95 -15.59 -16.02 29.87
C PHE A 95 -14.08 -15.76 29.97
N GLY A 96 -13.32 -16.74 30.46
CA GLY A 96 -11.87 -16.64 30.57
C GLY A 96 -11.13 -17.09 29.31
N VAL A 97 -10.37 -16.19 28.70
CA VAL A 97 -9.18 -16.55 27.91
C VAL A 97 -7.99 -16.52 28.87
N VAL A 98 -7.13 -17.54 28.82
CA VAL A 98 -5.94 -17.63 29.68
C VAL A 98 -4.72 -17.98 28.84
N THR A 99 -3.79 -17.03 28.73
CA THR A 99 -2.38 -17.28 28.46
C THR A 99 -1.67 -17.57 29.79
N PHE A 100 -0.66 -18.44 29.77
CA PHE A 100 0.14 -18.76 30.96
C PHE A 100 1.51 -18.08 30.89
N SER A 101 1.89 -17.41 31.98
CA SER A 101 3.26 -17.11 32.35
C SER A 101 3.58 -17.82 33.66
N GLU A 102 4.81 -18.33 33.84
CA GLU A 102 5.54 -18.30 35.13
C GLU A 102 6.89 -19.01 35.08
N ASN A 103 7.82 -18.51 35.90
CA ASN A 103 8.85 -19.22 36.68
C ASN A 103 9.68 -18.10 37.38
N SER A 104 9.98 -18.13 38.68
CA SER A 104 10.52 -19.21 39.53
C SER A 104 10.38 -18.82 41.04
N PRO A 105 10.95 -19.55 42.04
CA PRO A 105 10.75 -20.96 42.42
C PRO A 105 10.63 -21.21 43.96
N VAL A 106 9.96 -22.30 44.40
CA VAL A 106 10.04 -22.81 45.80
C VAL A 106 10.18 -24.35 45.83
N LYS A 107 10.63 -24.92 46.97
CA LYS A 107 11.31 -26.23 47.09
C LYS A 107 10.45 -27.42 47.56
N MET A 108 10.77 -28.60 47.01
CA MET A 108 10.93 -29.94 47.64
C MET A 108 10.23 -30.29 48.97
N ASN A 109 9.54 -31.44 49.04
CA ASN A 109 10.11 -32.70 49.58
C ASN A 109 9.16 -33.92 49.63
N GLY A 110 9.69 -35.11 49.31
CA GLY A 110 9.39 -36.45 49.87
C GLY A 110 7.98 -37.07 49.76
N SER A 111 7.80 -38.40 49.87
CA SER A 111 8.73 -39.55 49.82
C SER A 111 7.95 -40.88 49.89
N ASP A 112 8.31 -41.90 49.10
CA ASP A 112 8.15 -43.36 49.38
C ASP A 112 6.72 -43.96 49.59
N THR A 113 6.42 -45.27 49.42
CA THR A 113 7.15 -46.43 48.84
C THR A 113 6.21 -47.54 48.27
N ARG A 114 6.69 -48.29 47.26
CA ARG A 114 6.60 -49.77 47.04
C ARG A 114 5.26 -50.61 46.96
N ILE A 115 5.13 -51.26 45.79
CA ILE A 115 5.09 -52.75 45.54
C ILE A 115 3.76 -53.57 45.41
N SER A 116 3.67 -54.28 44.27
CA SER A 116 2.97 -55.56 43.94
C SER A 116 1.43 -55.65 43.78
N GLY A 117 0.96 -56.65 43.00
CA GLY A 117 -0.50 -56.97 42.88
C GLY A 117 -0.97 -57.71 41.60
N LYS A 118 -0.29 -58.76 41.14
CA LYS A 118 -0.53 -59.50 39.87
C LYS A 118 -1.94 -60.16 39.69
N ASN A 119 -2.31 -60.38 38.42
CA ASN A 119 -3.21 -61.43 37.84
C ASN A 119 -4.76 -61.31 37.99
N VAL A 120 -5.63 -61.95 37.17
CA VAL A 120 -5.71 -62.26 35.69
C VAL A 120 -7.03 -63.06 35.41
N SER A 121 -7.50 -63.14 34.14
CA SER A 121 -8.51 -64.09 33.56
C SER A 121 -10.01 -63.94 33.95
N ASP A 122 -11.03 -64.35 33.18
CA ASP A 122 -11.23 -64.58 31.71
C ASP A 122 -12.74 -64.75 31.35
N SER A 123 -13.07 -65.04 30.07
CA SER A 123 -14.39 -65.42 29.47
C SER A 123 -15.44 -64.28 29.34
N THR A 124 -15.95 -63.89 28.15
CA THR A 124 -16.85 -64.54 27.14
C THR A 124 -18.30 -64.75 27.63
N ASP A 125 -19.37 -64.58 26.82
CA ASP A 125 -19.47 -64.61 25.35
C ASP A 125 -20.67 -63.80 24.76
N GLN A 126 -20.66 -63.62 23.41
CA GLN A 126 -21.73 -63.25 22.45
C GLN A 126 -22.41 -61.85 22.49
N GLN A 127 -22.89 -61.44 21.30
CA GLN A 127 -23.55 -60.16 20.99
C GLN A 127 -24.82 -60.35 20.17
N VAL A 128 -25.77 -59.41 20.24
CA VAL A 128 -26.24 -58.62 19.07
C VAL A 128 -27.16 -57.45 19.50
N GLN A 129 -26.90 -56.28 18.93
CA GLN A 129 -27.75 -55.07 18.81
C GLN A 129 -28.65 -54.63 20.00
N LYS A 130 -28.18 -53.59 20.71
CA LYS A 130 -28.93 -52.32 20.83
C LYS A 130 -27.96 -51.18 21.16
N SER A 131 -27.88 -50.17 20.29
CA SER A 131 -27.06 -48.98 20.52
C SER A 131 -27.69 -48.11 21.61
N LYS A 132 -27.00 -47.98 22.74
CA LYS A 132 -27.24 -46.97 23.77
C LYS A 132 -25.94 -46.21 24.02
N ASP A 133 -26.08 -44.92 24.33
CA ASP A 133 -24.98 -44.05 24.69
C ASP A 133 -24.14 -44.61 25.85
N ARG A 134 -22.83 -44.51 25.71
CA ARG A 134 -21.88 -44.68 26.82
C ARG A 134 -20.84 -43.58 26.71
N GLY A 135 -20.99 -42.55 27.55
CA GLY A 135 -19.95 -41.55 27.75
C GLY A 135 -18.65 -42.22 28.25
N ILE A 136 -17.51 -41.74 27.75
CA ILE A 136 -16.20 -42.21 28.19
C ILE A 136 -16.04 -41.88 29.67
N SER A 137 -15.69 -42.88 30.50
CA SER A 137 -15.51 -42.66 31.94
C SER A 137 -14.29 -41.77 32.18
N LYS A 138 -14.34 -40.90 33.21
CA LYS A 138 -13.20 -40.06 33.59
C LYS A 138 -11.93 -40.88 33.84
N VAL A 139 -12.06 -42.09 34.41
CA VAL A 139 -10.96 -43.03 34.64
C VAL A 139 -10.29 -43.44 33.33
N THR A 140 -11.07 -43.74 32.29
CA THR A 140 -10.54 -44.10 30.96
C THR A 140 -9.73 -42.97 30.34
N LEU A 141 -10.18 -41.72 30.49
CA LEU A 141 -9.47 -40.54 30.00
C LEU A 141 -8.16 -40.30 30.77
N CYS A 142 -8.19 -40.44 32.10
CA CYS A 142 -6.99 -40.31 32.95
C CYS A 142 -5.92 -41.37 32.62
N VAL A 143 -6.31 -42.63 32.33
CA VAL A 143 -5.37 -43.69 31.95
C VAL A 143 -4.68 -43.38 30.62
N PHE A 144 -5.42 -42.88 29.62
CA PHE A 144 -4.81 -42.46 28.35
C PHE A 144 -3.81 -41.30 28.54
N LEU A 145 -4.19 -40.26 29.30
CA LEU A 145 -3.29 -39.14 29.61
C LEU A 145 -2.00 -39.60 30.33
N PHE A 146 -2.11 -40.50 31.30
CA PHE A 146 -0.94 -41.03 32.03
C PHE A 146 0.03 -41.79 31.12
N ILE A 147 -0.49 -42.59 30.19
CA ILE A 147 0.32 -43.33 29.21
C ILE A 147 1.03 -42.35 28.25
N SER A 148 0.32 -41.35 27.73
CA SER A 148 0.91 -40.32 26.85
C SER A 148 2.03 -39.52 27.52
N VAL A 149 1.82 -39.06 28.76
CA VAL A 149 2.85 -38.32 29.53
C VAL A 149 4.06 -39.21 29.85
N SER A 150 3.84 -40.47 30.22
CA SER A 150 4.93 -41.42 30.50
C SER A 150 5.81 -41.68 29.28
N ALA A 151 5.20 -41.83 28.09
CA ALA A 151 5.93 -42.02 26.84
C ALA A 151 6.78 -40.80 26.45
N PHE A 152 6.24 -39.58 26.66
CA PHE A 152 6.95 -38.33 26.39
C PHE A 152 8.17 -38.14 27.29
N ILE A 153 8.04 -38.38 28.59
CA ILE A 153 9.15 -38.29 29.56
C ILE A 153 10.25 -39.32 29.24
N LEU A 154 9.88 -40.54 28.83
CA LEU A 154 10.85 -41.56 28.43
C LEU A 154 11.65 -41.14 27.17
N GLY A 155 11.00 -40.49 26.20
CA GLY A 155 11.67 -39.94 25.02
C GLY A 155 12.71 -38.87 25.37
N ILE A 156 12.38 -37.96 26.29
CA ILE A 156 13.31 -36.92 26.78
C ILE A 156 14.52 -37.55 27.49
N LEU A 157 14.29 -38.54 28.37
CA LEU A 157 15.37 -39.24 29.07
C LEU A 157 16.32 -39.98 28.12
N ILE A 158 15.80 -40.61 27.06
CA ILE A 158 16.62 -41.25 26.03
C ILE A 158 17.46 -40.20 25.28
N GLY A 159 16.85 -39.07 24.88
CA GLY A 159 17.55 -37.97 24.22
C GLY A 159 18.71 -37.41 25.04
N ILE A 160 18.48 -37.14 26.33
CA ILE A 160 19.51 -36.66 27.27
C ILE A 160 20.65 -37.69 27.42
N LEU A 161 20.32 -38.98 27.58
CA LEU A 161 21.33 -40.04 27.67
C LEU A 161 22.16 -40.19 26.39
N THR A 162 21.57 -40.01 25.20
CA THR A 162 22.32 -39.99 23.95
C THR A 162 23.21 -38.76 23.79
N GLY A 163 22.80 -37.60 24.29
CA GLY A 163 23.63 -36.38 24.26
C GLY A 163 24.86 -36.47 25.15
N ILE A 164 24.72 -37.00 26.36
CA ILE A 164 25.80 -37.06 27.38
C ILE A 164 26.95 -38.01 26.98
N TYR A 165 26.68 -39.04 26.17
CA TYR A 165 27.71 -39.99 25.70
C TYR A 165 28.34 -39.64 24.34
N GLY A 166 27.92 -38.55 23.68
CA GLY A 166 28.33 -38.23 22.31
C GLY A 166 29.64 -37.45 22.13
N ILE A 167 30.22 -36.88 23.20
CA ILE A 167 31.27 -35.84 23.08
C ILE A 167 32.63 -36.36 23.55
N GLY A 168 33.49 -36.73 22.60
CA GLY A 168 34.91 -37.03 22.83
C GLY A 168 35.78 -35.79 22.63
N HIS A 169 36.41 -35.28 23.70
CA HIS A 169 37.36 -34.17 23.61
C HIS A 169 38.61 -34.49 22.77
N LYS A 170 39.09 -33.50 22.02
CA LYS A 170 40.53 -33.20 21.88
C LYS A 170 40.75 -31.71 21.66
N SER A 171 41.82 -31.19 22.25
CA SER A 171 42.21 -29.77 22.25
C SER A 171 43.54 -29.57 21.53
N ALA A 172 43.71 -28.41 20.88
CA ALA A 172 44.99 -27.90 20.42
C ALA A 172 45.03 -26.37 20.62
N GLU A 173 46.24 -25.82 20.75
CA GLU A 173 46.51 -24.56 21.46
C GLU A 173 46.38 -23.28 20.59
N SER A 174 46.60 -22.14 21.25
CA SER A 174 46.40 -20.79 20.73
C SER A 174 47.49 -20.30 19.78
N ASN A 175 47.18 -19.21 19.06
CA ASN A 175 48.11 -18.11 18.94
C ASN A 175 47.39 -16.76 18.81
N ASN A 176 48.00 -15.70 19.34
CA ASN A 176 47.47 -14.35 19.30
C ASN A 176 47.78 -13.66 17.98
N TYR A 177 46.88 -12.77 17.53
CA TYR A 177 47.30 -11.55 16.84
C TYR A 177 46.44 -10.36 17.30
N VAL A 178 47.04 -9.17 17.30
CA VAL A 178 46.48 -7.95 17.90
C VAL A 178 46.55 -6.82 16.86
N SER A 179 45.63 -5.86 17.01
CA SER A 179 45.74 -4.43 16.66
C SER A 179 44.89 -3.90 15.48
N ASN A 180 44.54 -2.62 15.68
CA ASN A 180 44.27 -1.60 14.66
C ASN A 180 42.93 -1.63 13.90
N VAL A 181 41.93 -1.11 14.59
CA VAL A 181 41.07 -0.03 14.09
C VAL A 181 41.83 0.89 13.11
N ASN A 182 41.19 1.25 11.99
CA ASN A 182 41.49 2.50 11.30
C ASN A 182 40.23 3.02 10.58
N THR A 183 40.01 4.33 10.68
CA THR A 183 38.93 5.06 9.98
C THR A 183 39.39 5.51 8.60
N ALA A 184 38.51 5.45 7.60
CA ALA A 184 38.70 6.10 6.29
C ALA A 184 37.36 6.73 5.82
N PRO A 185 37.39 7.84 5.04
CA PRO A 185 36.21 8.69 4.81
C PRO A 185 35.50 8.43 3.47
N SER A 186 34.36 9.12 3.30
CA SER A 186 33.58 9.23 2.07
C SER A 186 34.36 9.85 0.90
N THR A 187 34.29 9.24 -0.29
CA THR A 187 34.61 9.89 -1.58
C THR A 187 33.61 9.51 -2.66
N ASN A 188 33.03 10.52 -3.34
CA ASN A 188 32.18 10.31 -4.51
C ASN A 188 32.98 9.65 -5.65
N ILE A 189 32.38 8.67 -6.33
CA ILE A 189 32.93 8.08 -7.55
C ILE A 189 31.87 8.20 -8.64
N ALA A 190 32.13 9.05 -9.64
CA ALA A 190 31.32 9.09 -10.86
C ALA A 190 31.65 7.87 -11.72
N VAL A 191 30.65 7.02 -11.98
CA VAL A 191 30.84 5.79 -12.77
C VAL A 191 30.87 6.12 -14.26
N THR A 192 32.04 5.99 -14.88
CA THR A 192 32.16 5.85 -16.34
C THR A 192 32.32 4.36 -16.69
N PRO A 193 31.86 3.91 -17.86
CA PRO A 193 31.91 2.50 -18.24
C PRO A 193 33.34 2.06 -18.57
N SER A 194 34.04 1.53 -17.57
CA SER A 194 35.38 0.96 -17.73
C SER A 194 35.34 -0.34 -18.53
N VAL A 195 36.20 -0.46 -19.55
CA VAL A 195 36.39 -1.70 -20.31
C VAL A 195 36.87 -2.82 -19.37
N ILE A 196 36.22 -3.97 -19.41
CA ILE A 196 36.58 -5.13 -18.57
C ILE A 196 37.87 -5.77 -19.11
N GLU A 197 39.01 -5.41 -18.54
CA GLU A 197 40.24 -6.21 -18.69
C GLU A 197 40.06 -7.57 -17.98
N ARG A 198 40.32 -8.66 -18.71
CA ARG A 198 40.21 -10.03 -18.18
C ARG A 198 41.41 -10.39 -17.30
N VAL A 199 41.38 -9.95 -16.04
CA VAL A 199 42.28 -10.48 -15.01
C VAL A 199 42.08 -11.98 -14.92
N THR A 200 43.08 -12.76 -15.34
CA THR A 200 42.99 -14.22 -15.41
C THR A 200 43.45 -14.82 -14.09
N VAL A 201 42.53 -15.01 -13.15
CA VAL A 201 42.81 -15.61 -11.84
C VAL A 201 42.91 -17.12 -11.97
N ASN A 202 44.12 -17.67 -11.75
CA ASN A 202 44.35 -19.12 -11.73
C ASN A 202 43.91 -19.72 -10.39
N ILE A 203 42.60 -19.91 -10.21
CA ILE A 203 42.03 -20.59 -9.04
C ILE A 203 42.29 -22.10 -9.14
N THR A 204 42.84 -22.70 -8.08
CA THR A 204 43.03 -24.15 -7.98
C THR A 204 41.86 -24.76 -7.22
N CYS A 205 41.14 -25.71 -7.83
CA CYS A 205 39.96 -26.35 -7.21
C CYS A 205 40.31 -26.97 -5.84
N PRO A 206 39.53 -26.73 -4.77
CA PRO A 206 39.78 -27.34 -3.47
C PRO A 206 39.68 -28.86 -3.58
N GLN A 207 40.68 -29.57 -3.03
CA GLN A 207 40.67 -31.03 -2.99
C GLN A 207 39.53 -31.50 -2.09
N VAL A 208 38.68 -32.41 -2.60
CA VAL A 208 37.59 -32.99 -1.80
C VAL A 208 38.20 -33.89 -0.73
N THR A 209 38.27 -33.41 0.51
CA THR A 209 38.74 -34.15 1.69
C THR A 209 37.72 -35.19 2.13
N THR A 210 37.54 -36.21 1.29
CA THR A 210 36.75 -37.40 1.62
C THR A 210 37.47 -38.22 2.70
N GLU A 211 37.13 -37.98 3.97
CA GLU A 211 37.35 -38.97 5.04
C GLU A 211 36.37 -40.16 4.88
N SER A 212 36.32 -40.73 3.67
CA SER A 212 35.48 -41.86 3.25
C SER A 212 36.33 -42.86 2.47
N ARG A 213 37.02 -43.68 3.26
CA ARG A 213 37.99 -44.74 2.93
C ARG A 213 37.67 -45.62 1.71
N THR A 214 38.16 -45.22 0.53
CA THR A 214 38.52 -46.11 -0.59
C THR A 214 39.70 -45.51 -1.36
N GLN A 215 40.63 -46.34 -1.87
CA GLN A 215 41.76 -45.84 -2.66
C GLN A 215 41.30 -45.36 -4.04
N PRO A 216 41.78 -44.19 -4.53
CA PRO A 216 41.51 -43.76 -5.90
C PRO A 216 42.31 -44.63 -6.90
N THR A 217 41.61 -45.28 -7.81
CA THR A 217 42.23 -45.94 -8.97
C THR A 217 42.80 -44.89 -9.93
N ALA A 218 44.05 -45.06 -10.35
CA ALA A 218 44.82 -44.03 -11.03
C ALA A 218 44.45 -43.83 -12.52
N SER A 219 43.35 -43.10 -12.79
CA SER A 219 43.11 -42.44 -14.09
C SER A 219 42.07 -41.29 -14.03
N ALA A 220 41.92 -40.61 -12.90
CA ALA A 220 41.07 -39.42 -12.85
C ALA A 220 41.76 -38.25 -13.58
N GLU A 221 41.10 -37.64 -14.56
CA GLU A 221 41.49 -36.30 -15.01
C GLU A 221 41.41 -35.32 -13.83
N PRO A 222 42.25 -34.26 -13.78
CA PRO A 222 42.06 -33.18 -12.84
C PRO A 222 40.65 -32.58 -13.03
N LEU A 223 39.88 -32.48 -11.94
CA LEU A 223 38.55 -31.88 -11.94
C LEU A 223 38.60 -30.47 -12.54
N LYS A 224 38.17 -30.32 -13.79
CA LYS A 224 38.08 -29.04 -14.49
C LYS A 224 36.89 -28.28 -13.92
N CYS A 225 37.14 -27.40 -12.94
CA CYS A 225 36.13 -26.49 -12.43
C CYS A 225 35.54 -25.66 -13.60
N LYS A 226 34.30 -25.96 -13.97
CA LYS A 226 33.53 -25.27 -15.00
C LYS A 226 32.85 -24.08 -14.34
N TYR A 227 33.14 -22.85 -14.75
CA TYR A 227 32.40 -21.69 -14.25
C TYR A 227 30.98 -21.68 -14.82
N CYS A 228 30.02 -21.19 -14.03
CA CYS A 228 28.65 -20.97 -14.51
C CYS A 228 28.64 -19.90 -15.62
N GLU A 229 27.80 -20.08 -16.64
CA GLU A 229 27.83 -19.19 -17.82
C GLU A 229 27.08 -17.88 -17.53
N VAL A 230 27.79 -16.87 -17.03
CA VAL A 230 27.25 -15.53 -16.80
C VAL A 230 26.93 -14.87 -18.15
N ARG A 231 25.66 -14.50 -18.33
CA ARG A 231 25.16 -13.76 -19.49
C ARG A 231 24.44 -12.50 -19.02
N SER A 232 24.57 -11.40 -19.78
CA SER A 232 23.75 -10.22 -19.54
C SER A 232 22.29 -10.50 -19.95
N PRO A 233 21.28 -10.07 -19.15
CA PRO A 233 19.89 -10.07 -19.60
C PRO A 233 19.59 -8.91 -20.55
N PHE A 234 20.45 -7.89 -20.61
CA PHE A 234 20.32 -6.76 -21.50
C PHE A 234 20.73 -7.13 -22.93
N ILE A 235 19.85 -6.82 -23.88
CA ILE A 235 20.06 -7.04 -25.32
C ILE A 235 20.04 -5.69 -26.02
N GLU A 236 21.04 -5.46 -26.87
CA GLU A 236 21.14 -4.25 -27.69
C GLU A 236 19.88 -4.00 -28.53
N LYS A 237 19.61 -2.72 -28.78
CA LYS A 237 18.57 -2.26 -29.70
C LYS A 237 19.05 -2.43 -31.14
N THR A 238 18.20 -2.96 -32.00
CA THR A 238 18.46 -3.10 -33.43
C THR A 238 17.73 -2.01 -34.23
N VAL A 239 18.15 -1.76 -35.47
CA VAL A 239 17.48 -0.81 -36.39
C VAL A 239 16.05 -1.28 -36.75
N GLN A 240 15.69 -2.54 -36.46
CA GLN A 240 14.35 -3.09 -36.68
C GLN A 240 13.41 -2.92 -35.48
N ASP A 241 13.91 -2.48 -34.31
CA ASP A 241 13.10 -2.33 -33.10
C ASP A 241 12.21 -1.08 -33.16
N ARG A 242 10.88 -1.30 -33.18
CA ARG A 242 9.87 -0.24 -33.13
C ARG A 242 9.96 0.50 -31.77
N PRO A 243 10.09 1.85 -31.77
CA PRO A 243 10.15 2.66 -30.54
C PRO A 243 9.06 2.34 -29.52
N SER A 244 9.37 2.46 -28.23
CA SER A 244 8.34 2.42 -27.19
C SER A 244 7.51 3.72 -27.22
N PRO A 245 6.17 3.64 -27.18
CA PRO A 245 5.33 4.80 -26.89
C PRO A 245 5.27 5.11 -25.39
N PHE A 246 5.78 4.23 -24.52
CA PHE A 246 5.64 4.27 -23.06
C PHE A 246 6.92 4.66 -22.30
N MET A 247 8.09 4.54 -22.94
CA MET A 247 9.40 4.81 -22.31
C MET A 247 9.49 6.26 -21.80
N SER A 248 10.00 6.45 -20.58
CA SER A 248 10.23 7.76 -19.95
C SER A 248 10.93 8.77 -20.87
N LEU A 249 10.80 10.07 -20.59
CA LEU A 249 11.50 11.12 -21.36
C LEU A 249 13.02 10.98 -21.18
N THR A 250 13.78 10.94 -22.26
CA THR A 250 15.24 10.99 -22.17
C THR A 250 15.71 12.37 -21.68
N VAL A 251 16.89 12.47 -21.05
CA VAL A 251 17.43 13.77 -20.59
C VAL A 251 17.54 14.80 -21.74
N PRO A 252 17.94 14.44 -22.99
CA PRO A 252 17.88 15.36 -24.13
C PRO A 252 16.47 15.81 -24.53
N GLU A 253 15.45 14.95 -24.40
CA GLU A 253 14.04 15.35 -24.57
C GLU A 253 13.65 16.38 -23.50
N MET A 254 13.97 16.14 -22.23
CA MET A 254 13.68 17.08 -21.16
C MET A 254 14.37 18.44 -21.35
N ALA A 255 15.65 18.44 -21.75
CA ALA A 255 16.40 19.66 -22.03
C ALA A 255 15.78 20.46 -23.20
N SER A 256 15.41 19.78 -24.30
CA SER A 256 14.77 20.43 -25.45
C SER A 256 13.39 21.01 -25.12
N VAL A 257 12.61 20.35 -24.27
CA VAL A 257 11.33 20.87 -23.74
C VAL A 257 11.53 22.11 -22.87
N SER A 258 12.51 22.10 -21.96
CA SER A 258 12.84 23.25 -21.11
C SER A 258 13.22 24.48 -21.94
N ILE A 259 14.10 24.31 -22.94
CA ILE A 259 14.50 25.38 -23.86
C ILE A 259 13.29 25.87 -24.70
N ALA A 260 12.43 24.95 -25.17
CA ALA A 260 11.21 25.31 -25.88
C ALA A 260 10.23 26.13 -25.02
N LEU A 261 10.10 25.85 -23.73
CA LEU A 261 9.26 26.64 -22.80
C LEU A 261 9.89 28.00 -22.47
N LEU A 262 11.20 28.04 -22.26
CA LEU A 262 11.96 29.27 -21.99
C LEU A 262 11.89 30.25 -23.18
N SER A 263 12.07 29.76 -24.41
CA SER A 263 11.96 30.57 -25.63
C SER A 263 10.58 31.19 -25.87
N LYS A 264 9.53 30.69 -25.20
CA LYS A 264 8.16 31.21 -25.24
C LYS A 264 7.81 32.11 -24.05
N GLY A 265 8.73 32.31 -23.11
CA GLY A 265 8.48 33.05 -21.87
C GLY A 265 7.50 32.37 -20.92
N ILE A 266 7.27 31.05 -21.07
CA ILE A 266 6.39 30.30 -20.15
C ILE A 266 7.08 30.09 -18.80
N ILE A 267 8.40 29.92 -18.82
CA ILE A 267 9.26 29.79 -17.64
C ILE A 267 10.36 30.86 -17.64
N SER A 268 10.86 31.20 -16.46
CA SER A 268 11.87 32.23 -16.24
C SER A 268 13.30 31.73 -16.52
N GLY A 269 14.17 32.68 -16.92
CA GLY A 269 15.61 32.43 -17.10
C GLY A 269 16.34 32.05 -15.80
N THR A 270 15.82 32.48 -14.66
CA THR A 270 16.26 32.15 -13.30
C THR A 270 15.09 31.63 -12.47
N VAL A 271 15.38 30.71 -11.54
CA VAL A 271 14.39 30.20 -10.58
C VAL A 271 14.50 31.01 -9.29
N SER A 272 13.36 31.50 -8.82
CA SER A 272 13.16 32.16 -7.54
C SER A 272 11.70 31.96 -7.13
N TRP A 273 11.38 32.22 -5.87
CA TRP A 273 10.05 31.99 -5.29
C TRP A 273 8.90 32.66 -6.07
N ASP A 274 9.18 33.83 -6.63
CA ASP A 274 8.28 34.71 -7.38
C ASP A 274 8.33 34.49 -8.91
N SER A 275 9.04 33.46 -9.39
CA SER A 275 9.29 33.21 -10.82
C SER A 275 8.43 32.07 -11.39
N ASN A 276 8.39 31.95 -12.72
CA ASN A 276 7.70 30.83 -13.37
C ASN A 276 8.71 29.68 -13.58
N TYR A 277 8.46 28.50 -13.03
CA TYR A 277 9.41 27.37 -13.12
C TYR A 277 8.73 26.01 -13.26
N ILE A 278 9.47 25.07 -13.88
CA ILE A 278 9.06 23.67 -14.02
C ILE A 278 9.31 22.96 -12.69
N THR A 279 8.25 22.43 -12.08
CA THR A 279 8.36 21.56 -10.90
C THR A 279 8.38 20.09 -11.26
N ASN A 280 7.78 19.70 -12.37
CA ASN A 280 7.73 18.31 -12.80
C ASN A 280 7.67 18.18 -14.32
N MET A 281 8.36 17.18 -14.89
CA MET A 281 8.34 16.88 -16.31
C MET A 281 8.44 15.38 -16.56
N TYR A 282 7.49 14.82 -17.31
CA TYR A 282 7.45 13.38 -17.61
C TYR A 282 6.68 13.10 -18.91
N LEU A 283 6.65 11.84 -19.34
CA LEU A 283 5.96 11.45 -20.57
C LEU A 283 4.44 11.66 -20.40
N LEU A 284 3.81 12.33 -21.36
CA LEU A 284 2.35 12.31 -21.51
C LEU A 284 1.95 11.08 -22.33
N PRO A 285 1.16 10.13 -21.77
CA PRO A 285 0.62 9.02 -22.54
C PRO A 285 -0.18 9.51 -23.76
N THR A 286 -0.03 8.79 -24.87
CA THR A 286 -0.83 9.00 -26.09
C THR A 286 -2.21 8.33 -25.95
N PRO A 287 -3.25 8.79 -26.68
CA PRO A 287 -4.60 8.23 -26.57
C PRO A 287 -4.62 6.71 -26.79
N LYS A 288 -5.31 5.95 -25.93
CA LYS A 288 -5.24 4.47 -25.93
C LYS A 288 -5.51 3.89 -27.32
N THR A 289 -6.45 4.46 -28.05
CA THR A 289 -6.81 4.00 -29.40
C THR A 289 -5.69 4.20 -30.43
N GLU A 290 -4.95 5.31 -30.39
CA GLU A 290 -3.81 5.56 -31.30
C GLU A 290 -2.62 4.66 -30.94
N THR A 291 -2.35 4.50 -29.64
CA THR A 291 -1.28 3.63 -29.13
C THR A 291 -1.53 2.16 -29.49
N LEU A 292 -2.78 1.71 -29.41
CA LEU A 292 -3.16 0.35 -29.81
C LEU A 292 -3.11 0.12 -31.33
N ASP A 293 -3.48 1.11 -32.15
CA ASP A 293 -3.32 1.02 -33.61
C ASP A 293 -1.84 0.91 -34.00
N TYR A 294 -0.97 1.69 -33.36
CA TYR A 294 0.48 1.53 -33.49
C TYR A 294 0.93 0.12 -33.09
N LEU A 295 0.60 -0.35 -31.88
CA LEU A 295 1.10 -1.61 -31.33
C LEU A 295 0.62 -2.83 -32.12
N ASP A 296 -0.67 -2.92 -32.41
CA ASP A 296 -1.32 -4.16 -32.88
C ASP A 296 -1.66 -4.15 -34.39
N ASN A 297 -1.96 -2.98 -34.99
CA ASN A 297 -2.38 -2.85 -36.39
C ASN A 297 -1.26 -2.39 -37.35
N ASN A 298 -0.03 -2.22 -36.84
CA ASN A 298 1.10 -1.60 -37.56
C ASN A 298 0.81 -0.15 -38.01
N GLY A 299 0.06 0.59 -37.19
CA GLY A 299 -0.20 2.02 -37.38
C GLY A 299 1.04 2.90 -37.29
N SER A 300 0.87 4.20 -37.58
CA SER A 300 1.90 5.22 -37.39
C SER A 300 2.24 5.43 -35.92
N PHE A 301 3.48 5.82 -35.63
CA PHE A 301 3.86 6.18 -34.25
C PHE A 301 3.08 7.42 -33.81
N PRO A 302 2.36 7.41 -32.66
CA PRO A 302 1.50 8.53 -32.23
C PRO A 302 2.28 9.77 -31.75
N GLY A 303 3.61 9.77 -31.96
CA GLY A 303 4.53 10.76 -31.44
C GLY A 303 4.84 10.54 -29.97
N ARG A 304 5.58 11.50 -29.41
CA ARG A 304 5.84 11.62 -27.97
C ARG A 304 5.58 13.08 -27.58
N TYR A 305 5.10 13.27 -26.37
CA TYR A 305 4.81 14.58 -25.78
C TYR A 305 5.27 14.56 -24.32
N ALA A 306 5.76 15.69 -23.82
CA ALA A 306 5.99 15.88 -22.40
C ALA A 306 4.72 16.42 -21.74
N PHE A 307 4.39 15.89 -20.57
CA PHE A 307 3.56 16.55 -19.58
C PHE A 307 4.49 17.39 -18.69
N VAL A 308 4.14 18.65 -18.45
CA VAL A 308 4.97 19.58 -17.69
C VAL A 308 4.10 20.33 -16.69
N ILE A 309 4.44 20.25 -15.40
CA ILE A 309 3.82 21.05 -14.34
C ILE A 309 4.68 22.30 -14.16
N VAL A 310 4.06 23.47 -14.29
CA VAL A 310 4.69 24.78 -14.12
C VAL A 310 3.99 25.55 -13.01
N TYR A 311 4.74 25.95 -12.00
CA TYR A 311 4.31 26.95 -11.03
C TYR A 311 4.47 28.32 -11.68
N ARG A 312 3.39 29.13 -11.73
CA ARG A 312 3.39 30.45 -12.40
C ARG A 312 3.33 31.59 -11.37
N ALA A 313 4.29 31.63 -10.46
CA ALA A 313 4.31 32.59 -9.35
C ALA A 313 4.41 34.06 -9.80
N ALA A 314 4.93 34.33 -11.02
CA ALA A 314 4.97 35.68 -11.60
C ALA A 314 3.65 36.11 -12.28
N LYS A 315 2.64 35.24 -12.33
CA LYS A 315 1.29 35.58 -12.83
C LYS A 315 0.49 36.28 -11.72
N SER A 316 -0.44 37.15 -12.11
CA SER A 316 -1.38 37.79 -11.19
C SER A 316 -2.83 37.52 -11.65
N PRO A 317 -3.65 36.80 -10.85
CA PRO A 317 -3.26 35.99 -9.69
C PRO A 317 -2.31 34.82 -10.08
N PRO A 318 -1.49 34.31 -9.14
CA PRO A 318 -0.60 33.17 -9.39
C PRO A 318 -1.36 31.85 -9.38
N ASP A 319 -0.89 30.86 -10.14
CA ASP A 319 -1.51 29.54 -10.23
C ASP A 319 -0.52 28.42 -10.59
N VAL A 320 -1.01 27.18 -10.62
CA VAL A 320 -0.32 26.01 -11.17
C VAL A 320 -0.91 25.67 -12.54
N MET A 321 -0.08 25.36 -13.53
CA MET A 321 -0.53 25.02 -14.88
C MET A 321 0.15 23.77 -15.43
N GLU A 322 -0.67 22.88 -15.96
CA GLU A 322 -0.25 21.68 -16.67
C GLU A 322 -0.14 21.96 -18.18
N TYR A 323 0.98 21.57 -18.79
CA TYR A 323 1.24 21.74 -20.22
C TYR A 323 1.51 20.40 -20.91
N LYS A 324 0.95 20.23 -22.11
CA LYS A 324 1.40 19.27 -23.12
C LYS A 324 2.40 19.96 -24.04
N VAL A 325 3.63 19.46 -24.11
CA VAL A 325 4.68 20.02 -24.96
C VAL A 325 5.13 19.00 -26.01
N GLY A 326 5.14 19.40 -27.28
CA GLY A 326 5.64 18.57 -28.38
C GLY A 326 5.05 18.90 -29.75
N PRO A 327 5.06 17.95 -30.71
CA PRO A 327 5.72 16.64 -30.60
C PRO A 327 7.22 16.79 -30.31
N LEU A 328 7.78 15.87 -29.53
CA LEU A 328 9.17 15.97 -29.07
C LEU A 328 10.16 15.87 -30.24
N ASN A 329 11.14 16.77 -30.25
CA ASN A 329 12.23 16.79 -31.22
C ASN A 329 13.50 17.37 -30.57
N VAL A 330 14.46 16.51 -30.25
CA VAL A 330 15.72 16.90 -29.58
C VAL A 330 16.60 17.86 -30.38
N THR A 331 16.32 18.11 -31.66
CA THR A 331 17.05 19.08 -32.51
C THR A 331 16.29 20.38 -32.79
N SER A 332 15.09 20.57 -32.22
CA SER A 332 14.29 21.79 -32.43
C SER A 332 13.64 22.33 -31.14
N VAL A 333 13.64 23.66 -31.03
CA VAL A 333 12.94 24.41 -29.98
C VAL A 333 11.51 24.82 -30.38
N GLU A 334 11.11 24.55 -31.64
CA GLU A 334 9.81 24.91 -32.20
C GLU A 334 8.67 23.93 -31.80
N MET A 335 8.71 23.41 -30.58
CA MET A 335 7.63 22.59 -30.04
C MET A 335 6.38 23.45 -29.77
N LYS A 336 5.19 22.87 -29.91
CA LYS A 336 3.95 23.49 -29.41
C LYS A 336 3.85 23.25 -27.91
N ALA A 337 3.37 24.23 -27.16
CA ALA A 337 2.99 24.10 -25.76
C ALA A 337 1.49 24.39 -25.63
N GLU A 338 0.72 23.39 -25.21
CA GLU A 338 -0.73 23.44 -25.06
C GLU A 338 -1.06 23.41 -23.56
N LYS A 339 -1.85 24.36 -23.04
CA LYS A 339 -2.40 24.27 -21.69
C LYS A 339 -3.37 23.08 -21.63
N LEU A 340 -3.31 22.31 -20.54
CA LEU A 340 -4.23 21.20 -20.28
C LEU A 340 -5.34 21.56 -19.28
N ARG A 341 -5.22 22.71 -18.62
CA ARG A 341 -6.15 23.29 -17.66
C ARG A 341 -6.56 24.70 -18.09
N MET A 342 -7.65 25.22 -17.53
CA MET A 342 -7.97 26.65 -17.61
C MET A 342 -6.99 27.44 -16.73
N ASP A 343 -6.71 28.70 -17.08
CA ASP A 343 -5.98 29.58 -16.15
C ASP A 343 -6.79 29.71 -14.86
N ASP A 344 -6.10 29.73 -13.72
CA ASP A 344 -6.68 29.77 -12.36
C ASP A 344 -7.54 28.55 -11.96
N GLU A 345 -7.58 27.46 -12.75
CA GLU A 345 -8.25 26.20 -12.36
C GLU A 345 -7.59 25.53 -11.13
N ILE A 346 -6.27 25.70 -10.98
CA ILE A 346 -5.49 25.20 -9.85
C ILE A 346 -4.84 26.40 -9.15
N SER A 347 -5.53 26.95 -8.14
CA SER A 347 -5.00 28.02 -7.28
C SER A 347 -3.59 27.70 -6.80
N PHE A 348 -2.70 28.70 -6.76
CA PHE A 348 -1.34 28.53 -6.26
C PHE A 348 -1.30 27.93 -4.85
N ASN A 349 -2.32 28.17 -4.02
CA ASN A 349 -2.42 27.62 -2.67
C ASN A 349 -2.63 26.10 -2.62
N ARG A 350 -3.09 25.47 -3.72
CA ARG A 350 -3.17 23.99 -3.87
C ARG A 350 -1.83 23.31 -4.18
N ARG A 351 -0.74 24.06 -4.35
CA ARG A 351 0.54 23.49 -4.79
C ARG A 351 1.18 22.62 -3.69
N PRO A 352 1.80 21.47 -4.02
CA PRO A 352 2.78 20.81 -3.15
C PRO A 352 3.86 21.77 -2.67
N PHE A 353 4.44 21.55 -1.49
CA PHE A 353 5.66 22.28 -1.11
C PHE A 353 6.86 21.85 -1.97
N ASP A 354 7.81 22.76 -2.13
CA ASP A 354 9.15 22.51 -2.68
C ASP A 354 10.21 23.13 -1.74
N ALA A 355 11.49 23.01 -2.11
CA ALA A 355 12.58 23.56 -1.29
C ALA A 355 12.45 25.09 -1.06
N LEU A 356 11.98 25.83 -2.07
CA LEU A 356 11.79 27.28 -1.97
C LEU A 356 10.65 27.63 -1.00
N ALA A 357 9.58 26.83 -0.99
CA ALA A 357 8.50 26.95 -0.01
C ALA A 357 8.98 26.63 1.41
N MET A 358 9.81 25.59 1.59
CA MET A 358 10.36 25.22 2.89
C MET A 358 11.26 26.32 3.47
N ASP A 359 12.16 26.91 2.66
CA ASP A 359 13.03 28.00 3.10
C ASP A 359 12.22 29.21 3.54
N ALA A 360 11.23 29.64 2.74
CA ALA A 360 10.34 30.75 3.10
C ALA A 360 9.51 30.50 4.37
N VAL A 361 9.01 29.27 4.58
CA VAL A 361 8.32 28.88 5.83
C VAL A 361 9.27 28.94 7.03
N ASN A 362 10.52 28.51 6.88
CA ASN A 362 11.52 28.57 7.95
C ASN A 362 11.92 30.00 8.33
N GLU A 363 12.00 30.93 7.36
CA GLU A 363 12.24 32.35 7.65
C GLU A 363 11.12 32.97 8.51
N ILE A 364 9.85 32.63 8.23
CA ILE A 364 8.70 33.05 9.06
C ILE A 364 8.71 32.37 10.45
N ALA A 365 9.11 31.10 10.52
CA ALA A 365 9.16 30.34 11.77
C ALA A 365 10.24 30.84 12.76
N GLN A 366 11.44 31.16 12.28
CA GLN A 366 12.63 31.39 13.12
C GLN A 366 12.44 32.44 14.24
N PRO A 367 11.85 33.64 14.01
CA PRO A 367 11.64 34.62 15.08
C PRO A 367 10.73 34.12 16.21
N HIS A 368 9.78 33.24 15.90
CA HIS A 368 8.89 32.65 16.91
C HIS A 368 9.60 31.56 17.73
N LEU A 369 10.46 30.77 17.09
CA LEU A 369 11.28 29.74 17.73
C LEU A 369 12.30 30.33 18.71
N ASP A 370 12.88 31.49 18.40
CA ASP A 370 13.78 32.19 19.33
C ASP A 370 13.07 32.75 20.58
N VAL A 371 11.80 33.15 20.47
CA VAL A 371 11.01 33.62 21.64
C VAL A 371 10.77 32.50 22.66
N ILE A 372 10.47 31.28 22.20
CA ILE A 372 10.21 30.12 23.06
C ILE A 372 11.47 29.32 23.42
N ARG A 373 12.65 29.75 22.99
CA ARG A 373 13.92 29.01 23.12
C ARG A 373 14.23 28.54 24.54
N LEU A 374 13.87 29.35 25.55
CA LEU A 374 14.02 29.00 26.96
C LEU A 374 13.02 27.92 27.43
N LEU A 375 11.77 27.94 26.95
CA LEU A 375 10.78 26.89 27.18
C LEU A 375 11.26 25.56 26.58
N LEU A 376 11.80 25.59 25.36
CA LEU A 376 12.35 24.40 24.70
C LEU A 376 13.53 23.83 25.48
N GLN A 377 14.51 24.68 25.86
CA GLN A 377 15.69 24.28 26.63
C GLN A 377 15.34 23.72 28.03
N GLU A 378 14.37 24.32 28.72
CA GLU A 378 13.92 23.87 30.04
C GLU A 378 13.13 22.55 29.97
N SER A 379 12.34 22.36 28.91
CA SER A 379 11.47 21.18 28.74
C SER A 379 12.22 19.97 28.16
N PHE A 380 13.15 20.17 27.23
CA PHE A 380 13.62 19.11 26.34
C PHE A 380 15.13 18.86 26.42
N ASP A 381 15.64 18.67 27.64
CA ASP A 381 17.04 18.28 27.92
C ASP A 381 18.06 19.22 27.22
N GLY A 382 17.83 20.53 27.36
CA GLY A 382 18.68 21.60 26.81
C GLY A 382 18.62 21.78 25.28
N ALA A 383 17.75 21.04 24.57
CA ALA A 383 17.59 21.18 23.13
C ALA A 383 16.76 22.41 22.74
N TYR A 384 16.98 22.90 21.53
CA TYR A 384 16.17 23.92 20.87
C TYR A 384 16.40 23.83 19.35
N PHE A 385 15.61 24.56 18.55
CA PHE A 385 15.74 24.55 17.09
C PHE A 385 17.16 24.94 16.63
N GLY A 386 17.75 24.13 15.73
CA GLY A 386 19.15 24.28 15.30
C GLY A 386 20.20 23.78 16.32
N ASN A 387 19.79 23.22 17.47
CA ASN A 387 20.69 22.55 18.42
C ASN A 387 19.99 21.37 19.09
N GLY A 388 20.02 20.22 18.40
CA GLY A 388 19.38 19.00 18.86
C GLY A 388 17.90 18.87 18.52
N MET A 389 17.30 19.90 17.92
CA MET A 389 16.00 19.81 17.24
C MET A 389 16.08 20.31 15.81
N GLY A 390 15.38 19.61 14.92
CA GLY A 390 14.91 20.12 13.64
C GLY A 390 13.38 20.19 13.63
N ASN A 391 12.80 20.36 12.45
CA ASN A 391 11.38 20.57 12.24
C ASN A 391 10.77 19.63 11.18
N ILE A 392 9.53 19.19 11.41
CA ILE A 392 8.71 18.59 10.35
C ILE A 392 7.74 19.65 9.85
N ILE A 393 7.85 19.97 8.57
CA ILE A 393 6.88 20.75 7.81
C ILE A 393 5.93 19.75 7.14
N SER A 394 4.63 19.94 7.32
CA SER A 394 3.60 19.17 6.59
C SER A 394 2.45 20.09 6.17
N THR A 395 1.80 19.75 5.06
CA THR A 395 0.58 20.44 4.63
C THR A 395 -0.51 20.33 5.71
N ALA A 396 -1.22 21.43 5.98
CA ALA A 396 -2.44 21.41 6.79
C ALA A 396 -3.68 21.38 5.89
N GLN A 397 -4.74 20.74 6.35
CA GLN A 397 -6.05 20.79 5.67
C GLN A 397 -6.58 22.24 5.76
N ASN A 398 -6.86 22.86 4.61
CA ASN A 398 -7.48 24.18 4.55
C ASN A 398 -8.73 24.14 3.65
N ASP A 399 -9.76 24.90 4.02
CA ASP A 399 -10.97 25.09 3.19
C ASP A 399 -11.10 26.53 2.67
N ASP A 400 -10.04 27.32 2.83
CA ASP A 400 -9.91 28.68 2.31
C ASP A 400 -8.99 28.62 1.09
N ASP A 401 -9.50 29.07 -0.07
CA ASP A 401 -8.77 29.01 -1.33
C ASP A 401 -7.74 30.16 -1.47
N GLU A 402 -7.86 31.22 -0.66
CA GLU A 402 -7.00 32.41 -0.64
C GLU A 402 -5.76 32.24 0.28
N ASP A 403 -5.81 31.29 1.22
CA ASP A 403 -4.72 30.96 2.16
C ASP A 403 -4.17 29.54 1.92
N ARG A 404 -2.90 29.30 2.28
CA ARG A 404 -2.32 27.95 2.42
C ARG A 404 -1.80 27.79 3.84
N LYS A 405 -2.33 26.83 4.58
CA LYS A 405 -1.87 26.51 5.93
C LYS A 405 -0.82 25.40 5.91
N ILE A 406 0.23 25.61 6.69
CA ILE A 406 1.33 24.68 6.91
C ILE A 406 1.38 24.34 8.40
N ASN A 407 1.50 23.06 8.73
CA ASN A 407 1.80 22.58 10.08
C ASN A 407 3.31 22.61 10.30
N TYR A 408 3.75 23.17 11.43
CA TYR A 408 5.15 23.21 11.83
C TYR A 408 5.33 22.49 13.18
N LEU A 409 5.96 21.32 13.17
CA LEU A 409 6.34 20.56 14.36
C LEU A 409 7.84 20.68 14.64
N LEU A 410 8.25 20.38 15.87
CA LEU A 410 9.64 20.11 16.22
C LEU A 410 9.85 18.64 16.62
N TYR A 411 11.07 18.13 16.46
CA TYR A 411 11.51 16.81 16.90
C TYR A 411 12.91 16.85 17.54
N LEU A 412 13.35 15.78 18.21
CA LEU A 412 14.74 15.61 18.66
C LEU A 412 15.61 14.81 17.67
N HIS A 413 16.67 15.43 17.12
CA HIS A 413 17.60 14.77 16.18
C HIS A 413 18.17 13.43 16.70
N ALA A 414 18.04 12.37 15.91
CA ALA A 414 18.84 11.14 16.04
C ALA A 414 18.71 10.26 14.79
N TYR A 415 19.82 10.03 14.09
CA TYR A 415 20.03 8.90 13.17
C TYR A 415 18.80 8.49 12.34
N ASP A 416 18.25 9.46 11.61
CA ASP A 416 17.19 9.27 10.62
C ASP A 416 15.84 8.80 11.23
N SER A 417 15.64 9.02 12.54
CA SER A 417 14.44 8.66 13.34
C SER A 417 13.59 9.87 13.75
N GLU A 418 13.57 10.93 12.93
CA GLU A 418 12.96 12.23 13.24
C GLU A 418 11.45 12.13 13.57
N THR A 419 10.68 11.41 12.75
CA THR A 419 9.23 11.22 12.93
C THR A 419 8.88 10.32 14.13
N MET A 420 9.87 9.60 14.69
CA MET A 420 9.72 8.88 15.95
C MET A 420 9.91 9.78 17.17
N ARG A 421 10.51 10.97 17.02
CA ARG A 421 10.96 11.81 18.15
C ARG A 421 10.37 13.22 18.13
N VAL A 422 9.17 13.34 17.56
CA VAL A 422 8.29 14.52 17.66
C VAL A 422 8.16 14.96 19.13
N ILE A 423 8.29 16.26 19.38
CA ILE A 423 8.04 16.85 20.69
C ILE A 423 6.66 17.54 20.72
N PRO A 424 6.02 17.70 21.88
CA PRO A 424 4.65 18.20 21.98
C PRO A 424 4.61 19.73 21.90
N PHE A 425 5.15 20.28 20.81
CA PHE A 425 5.11 21.69 20.46
C PHE A 425 4.93 21.81 18.94
N SER A 426 3.90 22.55 18.53
CA SER A 426 3.65 22.87 17.13
C SER A 426 2.84 24.16 16.98
N PHE A 427 2.81 24.68 15.75
CA PHE A 427 2.08 25.89 15.36
C PHE A 427 1.77 25.88 13.86
N ASN A 428 0.88 26.78 13.39
CA ASN A 428 0.62 26.94 11.97
C ASN A 428 1.43 28.11 11.39
N VAL A 429 1.84 27.97 10.13
CA VAL A 429 2.26 29.09 9.28
C VAL A 429 1.21 29.27 8.18
N HIS A 430 0.72 30.48 8.04
CA HIS A 430 -0.17 30.90 6.96
C HIS A 430 0.67 31.44 5.80
N CYS A 431 0.38 30.95 4.60
CA CYS A 431 1.17 31.15 3.40
C CYS A 431 0.32 31.63 2.21
N PRO A 432 -0.46 32.72 2.33
CA PRO A 432 -1.29 33.23 1.24
C PRO A 432 -0.43 33.57 0.01
N GLY A 433 -0.74 32.92 -1.11
CA GLY A 433 -0.16 33.21 -2.43
C GLY A 433 1.38 33.15 -2.48
N VAL A 434 1.97 34.25 -2.97
CA VAL A 434 3.41 34.41 -3.24
C VAL A 434 4.07 35.44 -2.31
N ASN A 435 3.33 36.43 -1.79
CA ASN A 435 3.93 37.51 -1.00
C ASN A 435 4.26 37.06 0.42
N THR A 436 5.52 36.68 0.66
CA THR A 436 6.01 36.25 1.98
C THR A 436 5.93 37.34 3.05
N SER A 437 5.74 38.61 2.69
CA SER A 437 5.48 39.69 3.67
C SER A 437 4.05 39.69 4.24
N GLU A 438 3.14 38.90 3.66
CA GLU A 438 1.78 38.67 4.17
C GLU A 438 1.68 37.36 4.99
N TRP A 439 2.78 36.63 5.12
CA TRP A 439 2.83 35.34 5.83
C TRP A 439 3.04 35.54 7.33
N TYR A 440 2.41 34.70 8.14
CA TYR A 440 2.45 34.81 9.59
C TYR A 440 2.30 33.46 10.29
N ALA A 441 2.79 33.37 11.53
CA ALA A 441 2.61 32.20 12.38
C ALA A 441 1.50 32.41 13.42
N SER A 442 0.73 31.36 13.69
CA SER A 442 -0.50 31.36 14.51
C SER A 442 -0.64 30.03 15.26
N ASP A 443 -1.72 29.90 16.05
CA ASP A 443 -2.19 28.63 16.61
C ASP A 443 -1.09 27.79 17.28
N PHE A 444 -0.36 28.41 18.20
CA PHE A 444 0.75 27.78 18.94
C PHE A 444 0.22 26.86 20.05
N TYR A 445 0.77 25.64 20.17
CA TYR A 445 0.44 24.67 21.23
C TYR A 445 1.69 24.15 21.96
N TYR A 446 1.53 23.82 23.24
CA TYR A 446 2.54 23.11 24.05
C TYR A 446 1.86 22.11 25.00
N LEU A 447 2.17 20.81 24.86
CA LEU A 447 1.50 19.71 25.59
C LEU A 447 -0.04 19.74 25.43
N SER A 448 -0.52 19.88 24.20
CA SER A 448 -1.94 20.08 23.86
C SER A 448 -2.60 21.33 24.48
N GLN A 449 -1.87 22.18 25.22
CA GLN A 449 -2.37 23.46 25.73
C GLN A 449 -2.22 24.52 24.64
N GLY A 450 -3.31 25.19 24.29
CA GLY A 450 -3.42 26.17 23.21
C GLY A 450 -4.86 26.24 22.68
N PRO A 451 -5.10 26.91 21.54
CA PRO A 451 -4.12 27.69 20.78
C PRO A 451 -3.74 28.99 21.52
N PHE A 452 -2.48 29.39 21.39
CA PHE A 452 -2.05 30.77 21.67
C PHE A 452 -1.88 31.51 20.35
N ASN A 453 -2.29 32.78 20.30
CA ASN A 453 -2.25 33.62 19.11
C ASN A 453 -0.81 33.99 18.72
N SER A 454 0.16 33.83 19.63
CA SER A 454 1.58 34.05 19.36
C SER A 454 2.50 33.26 20.28
N SER A 455 3.72 33.02 19.81
CA SER A 455 4.84 32.52 20.62
C SER A 455 5.12 33.34 21.88
N ARG A 456 4.80 34.65 21.86
CA ARG A 456 4.92 35.53 23.04
C ARG A 456 3.87 35.21 24.10
N GLU A 457 2.61 35.07 23.70
CA GLU A 457 1.50 34.72 24.60
C GLU A 457 1.74 33.34 25.26
N LEU A 458 2.15 32.35 24.47
CA LEU A 458 2.61 31.04 24.96
C LEU A 458 3.75 31.19 26.00
N MET A 459 4.77 32.01 25.71
CA MET A 459 5.90 32.19 26.61
C MET A 459 5.53 32.98 27.89
N GLU A 460 4.58 33.91 27.82
CA GLU A 460 4.04 34.62 28.97
C GLU A 460 3.21 33.70 29.88
N ALA A 461 2.37 32.83 29.29
CA ALA A 461 1.64 31.78 30.00
C ALA A 461 2.57 30.72 30.63
N TYR A 462 3.67 30.37 29.94
CA TYR A 462 4.70 29.49 30.47
C TYR A 462 5.49 30.13 31.62
N ASN A 463 5.75 31.44 31.57
CA ASN A 463 6.50 32.16 32.60
C ASN A 463 5.66 32.48 33.85
N ASN A 464 4.37 32.81 33.68
CA ASN A 464 3.47 33.12 34.80
C ASN A 464 2.96 31.86 35.55
N GLY A 465 3.22 30.66 35.01
CA GLY A 465 2.87 29.39 35.64
C GLY A 465 1.43 28.91 35.40
N THR A 466 0.71 29.49 34.43
CA THR A 466 -0.63 29.03 34.04
C THR A 466 -0.61 27.74 33.21
N LEU A 467 0.53 27.39 32.60
CA LEU A 467 0.69 26.13 31.87
C LEU A 467 1.34 25.05 32.73
N ARG A 468 0.83 23.82 32.60
CA ARG A 468 1.54 22.61 33.03
C ARG A 468 2.83 22.50 32.23
N LYS A 469 3.94 22.20 32.92
CA LYS A 469 5.27 22.07 32.33
C LYS A 469 5.72 20.62 32.33
N PHE A 470 6.26 20.17 31.21
CA PHE A 470 6.95 18.89 31.08
C PHE A 470 8.46 19.10 31.11
N LYS A 471 9.23 18.11 31.59
CA LYS A 471 10.69 18.07 31.48
C LYS A 471 11.18 16.65 31.19
N PHE A 472 11.96 16.47 30.13
CA PHE A 472 12.70 15.22 29.93
C PHE A 472 13.68 14.97 31.08
N PRO A 473 13.93 13.70 31.46
CA PRO A 473 15.02 13.34 32.35
C PRO A 473 16.37 13.88 31.84
N LYS A 474 17.23 14.36 32.75
CA LYS A 474 18.55 14.89 32.38
C LYS A 474 19.39 13.83 31.67
N GLY A 475 19.84 14.14 30.45
CA GLY A 475 20.59 13.21 29.59
C GLY A 475 19.73 12.26 28.77
N TYR A 476 18.39 12.39 28.79
CA TYR A 476 17.47 11.59 27.99
C TYR A 476 17.87 11.55 26.50
N ARG A 477 18.32 12.67 25.93
CA ARG A 477 18.79 12.73 24.54
C ARG A 477 19.99 11.82 24.31
N ALA A 478 21.03 11.96 25.13
CA ALA A 478 22.26 11.18 25.01
C ALA A 478 22.01 9.67 25.21
N ASN A 479 21.10 9.31 26.12
CA ASN A 479 20.78 7.92 26.44
C ASN A 479 19.93 7.26 25.35
N THR A 480 18.87 7.93 24.87
CA THR A 480 17.91 7.32 23.92
C THR A 480 18.30 7.43 22.45
N ASN A 481 19.26 8.29 22.07
CA ASN A 481 19.74 8.40 20.69
C ASN A 481 20.22 7.06 20.10
N ARG A 482 20.58 6.05 20.91
CA ARG A 482 20.92 4.70 20.44
C ARG A 482 19.75 3.71 20.41
N GLN A 483 18.67 3.97 21.14
CA GLN A 483 17.50 3.10 21.22
C GLN A 483 16.65 3.16 19.94
N TYR A 484 16.61 4.34 19.32
CA TYR A 484 15.81 4.60 18.11
C TYR A 484 16.60 4.46 16.80
N ALA A 485 17.89 4.13 16.86
CA ALA A 485 18.69 3.89 15.66
C ALA A 485 18.60 2.41 15.23
N ALA A 486 18.50 2.16 13.93
CA ALA A 486 18.47 0.82 13.31
C ALA A 486 19.80 0.05 13.44
N GLN A 487 20.16 -0.37 14.66
CA GLN A 487 21.43 -1.04 14.97
C GLN A 487 21.26 -2.31 15.81
N ARG A 488 22.16 -3.29 15.61
CA ARG A 488 22.21 -4.49 16.43
C ARG A 488 22.57 -4.14 17.89
N ASN A 489 21.67 -4.44 18.83
CA ASN A 489 21.97 -4.36 20.26
C ASN A 489 23.16 -5.27 20.61
N SER A 490 24.30 -4.66 20.94
CA SER A 490 25.57 -5.37 21.21
C SER A 490 25.63 -6.02 22.60
N SER A 491 24.75 -5.65 23.53
CA SER A 491 24.64 -6.27 24.85
C SER A 491 23.91 -7.62 24.83
N LEU A 492 23.18 -7.93 23.75
CA LEU A 492 22.59 -9.24 23.54
C LEU A 492 23.56 -10.17 22.80
N PRO A 493 23.64 -11.47 23.15
CA PRO A 493 24.40 -12.44 22.36
C PRO A 493 23.79 -12.58 20.95
N PRO A 494 24.57 -13.01 19.94
CA PRO A 494 23.99 -13.51 18.70
C PRO A 494 23.05 -14.69 18.99
N ARG A 495 22.02 -14.87 18.16
CA ARG A 495 21.28 -16.15 18.15
C ARG A 495 22.22 -17.25 17.66
N ASP A 496 21.95 -18.50 18.05
CA ASP A 496 22.72 -19.65 17.58
C ASP A 496 22.80 -19.66 16.04
N GLU A 497 23.98 -19.94 15.52
CA GLU A 497 24.30 -19.95 14.08
C GLU A 497 24.14 -18.62 13.32
N ALA A 498 23.76 -17.51 13.97
CA ALA A 498 23.60 -16.20 13.32
C ALA A 498 24.91 -15.53 12.85
N SER A 499 26.05 -16.20 13.02
CA SER A 499 27.35 -15.85 12.41
C SER A 499 27.56 -16.49 11.03
N ARG A 500 26.69 -17.41 10.60
CA ARG A 500 26.71 -17.99 9.25
C ARG A 500 26.04 -17.04 8.26
N VAL A 501 26.56 -17.02 7.02
CA VAL A 501 25.93 -16.29 5.91
C VAL A 501 24.53 -16.88 5.64
N PRO A 502 23.48 -16.07 5.47
CA PRO A 502 22.14 -16.55 5.13
C PRO A 502 22.09 -17.18 3.74
N THR A 503 20.98 -17.87 3.44
CA THR A 503 20.73 -18.47 2.12
C THR A 503 20.73 -17.43 1.01
N ARG A 504 21.48 -17.69 -0.07
CA ARG A 504 21.57 -16.86 -1.28
C ARG A 504 20.91 -17.55 -2.48
N THR A 505 20.35 -16.76 -3.38
CA THR A 505 19.79 -17.20 -4.67
C THR A 505 20.74 -16.82 -5.81
N TYR A 506 21.00 -17.77 -6.73
CA TYR A 506 21.91 -17.60 -7.86
C TYR A 506 21.33 -18.25 -9.12
N GLU A 507 21.74 -17.78 -10.31
CA GLU A 507 21.28 -18.25 -11.62
C GLU A 507 22.37 -19.08 -12.32
N PRO A 508 22.47 -20.42 -12.10
CA PRO A 508 23.60 -21.24 -12.59
C PRO A 508 23.72 -21.37 -14.12
N ALA A 509 22.69 -20.95 -14.88
CA ALA A 509 22.71 -20.88 -16.35
C ALA A 509 22.58 -19.44 -16.88
N GLY A 510 22.77 -18.44 -16.00
CA GLY A 510 22.47 -17.04 -16.26
C GLY A 510 20.97 -16.73 -16.30
N PRO A 511 20.61 -15.45 -16.48
CA PRO A 511 19.23 -14.99 -16.44
C PRO A 511 18.39 -15.56 -17.57
N ARG A 512 17.16 -15.95 -17.23
CA ARG A 512 16.18 -16.52 -18.18
C ARG A 512 15.18 -15.49 -18.72
N TYR A 513 15.34 -14.23 -18.33
CA TYR A 513 14.60 -13.06 -18.83
C TYR A 513 15.47 -12.22 -19.78
N LYS A 514 14.83 -11.32 -20.53
CA LYS A 514 15.48 -10.44 -21.52
C LYS A 514 14.95 -9.02 -21.42
N ILE A 515 15.86 -8.06 -21.36
CA ILE A 515 15.57 -6.62 -21.29
C ILE A 515 16.13 -5.94 -22.54
N ARG A 516 15.32 -5.16 -23.26
CA ARG A 516 15.76 -4.28 -24.35
C ARG A 516 15.09 -2.93 -24.18
N GLU A 517 15.88 -1.88 -23.98
CA GLU A 517 15.37 -0.57 -23.53
C GLU A 517 14.47 -0.77 -22.29
N ASN A 518 13.22 -0.32 -22.32
CA ASN A 518 12.25 -0.55 -21.25
C ASN A 518 11.42 -1.84 -21.39
N LYS A 519 11.69 -2.68 -22.39
CA LYS A 519 10.87 -3.84 -22.78
C LYS A 519 11.42 -5.12 -22.15
N ILE A 520 10.59 -5.82 -21.37
CA ILE A 520 10.98 -7.03 -20.61
C ILE A 520 10.21 -8.24 -21.14
N ASN A 521 10.89 -9.38 -21.30
CA ASN A 521 10.33 -10.62 -21.81
C ASN A 521 10.83 -11.83 -20.98
N TRP A 522 9.92 -12.71 -20.54
CA TRP A 522 10.24 -13.90 -19.75
C TRP A 522 9.11 -14.95 -19.83
N MET A 523 9.44 -16.20 -20.20
CA MET A 523 8.53 -17.37 -20.13
C MET A 523 7.09 -17.12 -20.61
N GLY A 524 6.94 -16.50 -21.80
CA GLY A 524 5.64 -16.16 -22.40
C GLY A 524 5.09 -14.80 -21.99
N TRP A 525 5.60 -14.16 -20.94
CA TRP A 525 5.28 -12.78 -20.59
C TRP A 525 6.08 -11.77 -21.41
N ARG A 526 5.44 -10.65 -21.73
CA ARG A 526 6.04 -9.44 -22.29
C ARG A 526 5.34 -8.21 -21.72
N PHE A 527 6.10 -7.16 -21.41
CA PHE A 527 5.59 -5.85 -20.98
C PHE A 527 6.65 -4.75 -21.17
N GLU A 528 6.26 -3.47 -21.06
CA GLU A 528 7.15 -2.32 -21.12
C GLU A 528 7.06 -1.50 -19.82
N PHE A 529 8.16 -1.30 -19.10
CA PHE A 529 8.17 -0.56 -17.83
C PHE A 529 8.31 0.96 -18.03
N ALA A 530 7.87 1.75 -17.05
CA ALA A 530 8.12 3.17 -16.93
C ALA A 530 8.00 3.62 -15.46
N SER A 531 8.20 4.92 -15.20
CA SER A 531 7.84 5.58 -13.94
C SER A 531 7.21 6.95 -14.25
N ASN A 532 6.26 7.35 -13.42
CA ASN A 532 5.77 8.72 -13.35
C ASN A 532 6.39 9.36 -12.11
N PRO A 533 7.25 10.39 -12.22
CA PRO A 533 7.93 11.00 -11.07
C PRO A 533 7.00 11.40 -9.92
N VAL A 534 5.78 11.86 -10.21
CA VAL A 534 4.78 12.23 -9.18
C VAL A 534 4.11 11.01 -8.56
N ARG A 535 3.77 9.99 -9.37
CA ARG A 535 2.83 8.91 -9.03
C ARG A 535 3.45 7.51 -8.86
N GLY A 536 4.75 7.36 -9.12
CA GLY A 536 5.48 6.12 -8.93
C GLY A 536 5.44 5.15 -10.12
N PRO A 537 5.61 3.84 -9.87
CA PRO A 537 5.90 2.84 -10.90
C PRO A 537 4.67 2.49 -11.76
N LEU A 538 4.93 2.20 -13.04
CA LEU A 538 3.89 1.72 -13.96
C LEU A 538 4.44 0.80 -15.07
N LEU A 539 3.60 -0.15 -15.52
CA LEU A 539 3.90 -1.16 -16.53
C LEU A 539 2.81 -1.16 -17.62
N ASN A 540 3.22 -1.28 -18.89
CA ASN A 540 2.35 -1.16 -20.05
C ASN A 540 2.43 -2.38 -20.99
N ASP A 541 1.41 -2.53 -21.85
CA ASP A 541 1.27 -3.59 -22.86
C ASP A 541 1.57 -4.99 -22.29
N ILE A 542 0.96 -5.32 -21.14
CA ILE A 542 1.20 -6.57 -20.43
C ILE A 542 0.51 -7.72 -21.18
N ARG A 543 1.32 -8.55 -21.83
CA ARG A 543 0.91 -9.75 -22.58
C ARG A 543 1.42 -11.02 -21.92
N PHE A 544 0.65 -12.10 -22.08
CA PHE A 544 1.08 -13.46 -21.76
C PHE A 544 0.67 -14.40 -22.89
N MET A 545 1.62 -15.16 -23.43
CA MET A 545 1.47 -15.98 -24.64
C MET A 545 0.95 -15.14 -25.84
N GLU A 546 1.63 -14.01 -26.10
CA GLU A 546 1.33 -12.98 -27.12
C GLU A 546 -0.02 -12.23 -26.99
N GLU A 547 -0.99 -12.73 -26.22
CA GLU A 547 -2.25 -12.02 -25.97
C GLU A 547 -2.11 -10.98 -24.84
N ARG A 548 -2.59 -9.75 -25.08
CA ARG A 548 -2.69 -8.72 -24.03
C ARG A 548 -3.71 -9.13 -22.97
N ILE A 549 -3.35 -8.85 -21.72
CA ILE A 549 -4.22 -8.94 -20.54
C ILE A 549 -4.54 -7.54 -20.03
N VAL A 550 -3.52 -6.68 -19.94
CA VAL A 550 -3.61 -5.34 -19.34
C VAL A 550 -2.90 -4.33 -20.25
N TYR A 551 -3.53 -3.19 -20.52
CA TYR A 551 -2.91 -2.09 -21.27
C TYR A 551 -1.96 -1.29 -20.38
N GLU A 552 -2.40 -0.96 -19.16
CA GLU A 552 -1.68 -0.15 -18.18
C GLU A 552 -1.94 -0.70 -16.77
N ILE A 553 -0.88 -0.93 -15.99
CA ILE A 553 -0.96 -0.94 -14.52
C ILE A 553 -0.08 0.19 -14.00
N ALA A 554 -0.66 1.13 -13.27
CA ALA A 554 0.07 2.27 -12.73
C ALA A 554 -0.33 2.52 -11.27
N LEU A 555 0.66 2.75 -10.40
CA LEU A 555 0.38 3.41 -9.13
C LEU A 555 -0.20 4.81 -9.43
N GLN A 556 -1.15 5.24 -8.61
CA GLN A 556 -1.83 6.53 -8.75
C GLN A 556 -1.48 7.45 -7.59
N ASP A 557 -1.43 6.88 -6.38
CA ASP A 557 -1.10 7.55 -5.12
C ASP A 557 -0.89 6.49 -4.00
N THR A 558 -0.18 6.88 -2.96
CA THR A 558 -0.16 6.23 -1.64
C THR A 558 -0.68 7.24 -0.62
N THR A 559 -1.83 6.97 -0.02
CA THR A 559 -2.45 7.83 0.99
C THR A 559 -2.35 7.20 2.37
N LEU A 560 -2.09 8.05 3.38
CA LEU A 560 -2.07 7.68 4.79
C LEU A 560 -3.08 8.52 5.55
N LEU A 561 -3.86 7.87 6.41
CA LEU A 561 -4.89 8.50 7.24
C LEU A 561 -4.58 8.28 8.71
N TYR A 562 -4.26 9.34 9.47
CA TYR A 562 -3.77 9.27 10.85
C TYR A 562 -4.76 9.82 11.88
N ALA A 563 -4.81 9.21 13.08
CA ALA A 563 -5.44 9.79 14.26
C ALA A 563 -4.53 9.72 15.50
N SER A 564 -4.59 10.73 16.38
CA SER A 564 -3.81 10.81 17.63
C SER A 564 -4.60 11.56 18.72
N SER A 565 -4.16 11.46 20.00
CA SER A 565 -4.69 12.27 21.10
C SER A 565 -4.12 13.69 21.15
N GLN A 566 -3.00 13.94 20.46
CA GLN A 566 -2.28 15.21 20.57
C GLN A 566 -2.95 16.34 19.80
N ALA A 567 -3.32 17.41 20.51
CA ALA A 567 -3.90 18.60 19.91
C ALA A 567 -2.81 19.52 19.33
N GLY A 568 -3.18 20.29 18.31
CA GLY A 568 -2.33 21.29 17.67
C GLY A 568 -1.79 20.86 16.30
N PRO A 569 -1.28 21.81 15.49
CA PRO A 569 -0.92 21.62 14.09
C PRO A 569 0.00 20.42 13.86
N GLY A 570 -0.43 19.52 12.96
CA GLY A 570 0.31 18.36 12.47
C GLY A 570 0.74 17.30 13.50
N ASN A 571 0.42 17.43 14.79
CA ASN A 571 0.73 16.44 15.83
C ASN A 571 0.08 15.06 15.55
N HIS A 572 -0.94 15.05 14.69
CA HIS A 572 -0.99 14.14 13.55
C HIS A 572 -1.35 14.94 12.29
N PRO A 573 -0.83 14.60 11.09
CA PRO A 573 -1.18 15.32 9.86
C PRO A 573 -2.65 15.09 9.45
N GLY A 574 -3.29 14.03 9.97
CA GLY A 574 -4.66 13.63 9.65
C GLY A 574 -4.77 12.97 8.27
N MET A 575 -4.12 13.55 7.28
CA MET A 575 -4.05 13.15 5.87
C MET A 575 -2.61 13.33 5.37
N LEU A 576 -2.04 12.32 4.72
CA LEU A 576 -0.87 12.45 3.84
C LEU A 576 -1.15 11.78 2.49
N SER A 577 -0.63 12.37 1.42
CA SER A 577 -0.61 11.82 0.07
C SER A 577 0.83 11.87 -0.41
N ASP A 578 1.46 10.70 -0.55
CA ASP A 578 2.89 10.58 -0.83
C ASP A 578 3.29 11.14 -2.20
N MET A 579 2.32 11.44 -3.07
CA MET A 579 2.52 12.28 -4.26
C MET A 579 3.17 13.64 -3.96
N GLU A 580 2.98 14.26 -2.78
CA GLU A 580 3.67 15.52 -2.40
C GLU A 580 5.20 15.32 -2.33
N PHE A 581 5.68 14.09 -2.09
CA PHE A 581 7.11 13.74 -2.06
C PHE A 581 7.66 13.18 -3.38
N ASN A 582 6.85 13.08 -4.45
CA ASN A 582 7.19 12.49 -5.75
C ASN A 582 7.50 10.98 -5.71
N LEU A 583 6.46 10.14 -5.62
CA LEU A 583 6.49 8.66 -5.57
C LEU A 583 7.33 7.94 -6.65
N GLY A 584 7.73 8.62 -7.72
CA GLY A 584 8.54 8.08 -8.81
C GLY A 584 9.96 8.63 -8.92
N VAL A 585 10.40 9.44 -7.96
CA VAL A 585 11.81 9.73 -7.69
C VAL A 585 12.29 8.69 -6.69
N PHE A 586 13.34 7.94 -7.02
CA PHE A 586 13.70 6.72 -6.29
C PHE A 586 15.15 6.77 -5.82
N ASP A 587 15.39 6.32 -4.58
CA ASP A 587 16.71 5.86 -4.18
C ASP A 587 17.10 4.57 -4.92
N SER A 588 18.40 4.39 -5.14
CA SER A 588 18.91 3.26 -5.92
C SER A 588 18.83 1.95 -5.11
N PRO A 589 18.24 0.86 -5.67
CA PRO A 589 18.05 -0.40 -4.94
C PRO A 589 19.35 -0.99 -4.38
N ILE A 590 19.34 -1.36 -3.09
CA ILE A 590 20.49 -1.94 -2.41
C ILE A 590 20.63 -3.42 -2.81
N ILE A 591 21.51 -3.68 -3.77
CA ILE A 591 21.90 -5.05 -4.18
C ILE A 591 22.45 -5.82 -2.97
N GLY A 592 21.93 -7.03 -2.76
CA GLY A 592 22.21 -7.89 -1.60
C GLY A 592 21.24 -7.72 -0.43
N LEU A 593 20.38 -6.69 -0.44
CA LEU A 593 19.36 -6.42 0.59
C LEU A 593 17.95 -6.32 -0.02
N ASP A 594 17.69 -5.26 -0.79
CA ASP A 594 16.40 -5.05 -1.47
C ASP A 594 16.23 -6.02 -2.62
N CYS A 595 17.34 -6.41 -3.26
CA CYS A 595 17.39 -7.18 -4.49
C CYS A 595 18.48 -8.25 -4.40
N PRO A 596 18.32 -9.45 -5.01
CA PRO A 596 19.37 -10.46 -5.09
C PRO A 596 20.65 -9.92 -5.73
N GLU A 597 21.80 -10.50 -5.37
CA GLU A 597 23.14 -10.10 -5.88
C GLU A 597 23.28 -10.21 -7.41
N HIS A 598 22.43 -10.99 -8.07
CA HIS A 598 22.38 -11.19 -9.52
C HIS A 598 21.30 -10.35 -10.25
N ALA A 599 20.57 -9.47 -9.55
CA ALA A 599 19.44 -8.74 -10.13
C ALA A 599 19.88 -7.67 -11.15
N ALA A 600 19.16 -7.57 -12.25
CA ALA A 600 19.38 -6.54 -13.28
C ALA A 600 18.74 -5.21 -12.87
N LEU A 601 19.56 -4.16 -12.74
CA LEU A 601 19.10 -2.82 -12.41
C LEU A 601 18.59 -2.07 -13.65
N VAL A 602 17.40 -1.48 -13.56
CA VAL A 602 16.79 -0.71 -14.65
C VAL A 602 16.56 0.75 -14.24
N GLN A 603 16.69 1.66 -15.21
CA GLN A 603 16.72 3.11 -14.97
C GLN A 603 15.45 3.82 -15.45
N THR A 604 15.16 4.97 -14.86
CA THR A 604 14.19 5.94 -15.35
C THR A 604 14.77 7.35 -15.23
N THR A 605 13.99 8.36 -15.61
CA THR A 605 14.34 9.77 -15.53
C THR A 605 13.33 10.57 -14.71
N TYR A 606 13.78 11.70 -14.18
CA TYR A 606 12.94 12.72 -13.53
C TYR A 606 13.51 14.13 -13.81
N TRP A 607 12.75 15.16 -13.42
CA TRP A 607 13.17 16.55 -13.55
C TRP A 607 13.69 17.10 -12.22
N ASP A 608 14.96 17.51 -12.18
CA ASP A 608 15.59 18.15 -11.03
C ASP A 608 15.27 19.66 -11.05
N VAL A 609 14.37 20.09 -10.15
CA VAL A 609 13.91 21.49 -10.07
C VAL A 609 15.05 22.45 -9.73
N ASN A 610 16.01 22.01 -8.90
CA ASN A 610 17.09 22.83 -8.39
C ASN A 610 18.21 23.00 -9.41
N ALA A 611 18.63 21.91 -10.07
CA ALA A 611 19.61 21.97 -11.15
C ALA A 611 19.00 22.37 -12.51
N ARG A 612 17.66 22.31 -12.63
CA ARG A 612 16.87 22.70 -13.81
C ARG A 612 17.18 21.86 -15.05
N GLU A 613 17.42 20.57 -14.84
CA GLU A 613 17.79 19.60 -15.87
C GLU A 613 17.14 18.22 -15.63
N GLY A 614 17.14 17.38 -16.65
CA GLY A 614 16.73 15.98 -16.51
C GLY A 614 17.81 15.16 -15.81
N ARG A 615 17.41 14.31 -14.86
CA ARG A 615 18.27 13.32 -14.18
C ARG A 615 17.92 11.92 -14.65
N GLU A 616 18.92 11.04 -14.65
CA GLU A 616 18.74 9.58 -14.70
C GLU A 616 18.93 9.01 -13.29
N GLN A 617 18.13 8.00 -12.93
CA GLN A 617 18.19 7.29 -11.65
C GLN A 617 17.98 5.78 -11.89
N VAL A 618 18.52 4.94 -11.00
CA VAL A 618 18.13 3.52 -10.96
C VAL A 618 16.79 3.43 -10.25
N ALA A 619 15.79 2.83 -10.90
CA ALA A 619 14.40 2.84 -10.47
C ALA A 619 13.93 1.52 -9.89
N ALA A 620 14.43 0.41 -10.41
CA ALA A 620 13.99 -0.93 -10.03
C ALA A 620 15.07 -1.96 -10.28
N CYS A 621 14.87 -3.15 -9.69
CA CYS A 621 15.61 -4.35 -10.02
C CYS A 621 14.70 -5.42 -10.60
N VAL A 622 15.25 -6.23 -11.51
CA VAL A 622 14.57 -7.30 -12.24
C VAL A 622 15.32 -8.60 -11.98
N PHE A 623 14.63 -9.64 -11.49
CA PHE A 623 15.26 -10.92 -11.17
C PHE A 623 14.25 -12.09 -11.23
N GLU A 624 14.74 -13.31 -11.45
CA GLU A 624 13.93 -14.52 -11.29
C GLU A 624 14.07 -15.07 -9.87
N ALA A 625 12.96 -15.34 -9.20
CA ALA A 625 12.92 -15.93 -7.88
C ALA A 625 12.53 -17.42 -7.93
N ASP A 626 13.18 -18.23 -7.09
CA ASP A 626 12.76 -19.60 -6.76
C ASP A 626 11.91 -19.56 -5.49
N GLY A 627 10.61 -19.83 -5.61
CA GLY A 627 9.63 -19.82 -4.52
C GLY A 627 9.79 -20.95 -3.49
N GLN A 628 10.90 -21.69 -3.52
CA GLN A 628 11.26 -22.77 -2.59
C GLN A 628 10.24 -23.92 -2.55
N GLY A 629 9.42 -24.06 -3.60
CA GLY A 629 8.30 -24.97 -3.64
C GLY A 629 7.88 -25.39 -5.06
N PRO A 630 6.94 -26.35 -5.18
CA PRO A 630 6.41 -26.79 -6.45
C PRO A 630 5.11 -26.06 -6.82
N LEU A 631 5.10 -25.34 -7.95
CA LEU A 631 3.91 -24.73 -8.54
C LEU A 631 2.81 -25.77 -8.82
N TRP A 632 3.21 -27.00 -9.18
CA TRP A 632 2.37 -28.18 -9.09
C TRP A 632 3.21 -29.45 -8.89
N ARG A 633 2.59 -30.47 -8.28
CA ARG A 633 3.18 -31.82 -8.17
C ARG A 633 2.12 -32.91 -8.07
N HIS A 634 2.38 -34.08 -8.65
CA HIS A 634 1.57 -35.28 -8.46
C HIS A 634 2.41 -36.56 -8.47
N LYS A 635 2.08 -37.51 -7.58
CA LYS A 635 2.83 -38.77 -7.41
C LYS A 635 2.73 -39.63 -8.66
N GLY A 636 3.86 -39.83 -9.35
CA GLY A 636 3.94 -40.63 -10.58
C GLY A 636 3.72 -39.86 -11.89
N SER A 637 3.41 -38.56 -11.80
CA SER A 637 3.32 -37.63 -12.95
C SER A 637 4.44 -36.59 -12.97
N GLY A 638 4.99 -36.22 -11.82
CA GLY A 638 6.11 -35.27 -11.70
C GLY A 638 5.72 -33.98 -10.99
N GLY A 639 6.41 -32.89 -11.33
CA GLY A 639 6.08 -31.53 -10.89
C GLY A 639 6.90 -30.46 -11.60
N LEU A 640 6.58 -29.22 -11.28
CA LEU A 640 7.27 -28.01 -11.76
C LEU A 640 7.59 -27.12 -10.56
N LYS A 641 8.79 -26.55 -10.50
CA LYS A 641 9.13 -25.54 -9.47
C LYS A 641 8.27 -24.28 -9.65
N ASP A 642 8.01 -23.58 -8.55
CA ASP A 642 7.42 -22.25 -8.59
C ASP A 642 8.53 -21.21 -8.78
N ASN A 643 8.72 -20.79 -10.03
CA ASN A 643 9.63 -19.72 -10.40
C ASN A 643 8.82 -18.56 -10.98
N PHE A 644 9.17 -17.33 -10.60
CA PHE A 644 8.49 -16.12 -11.07
C PHE A 644 9.49 -14.99 -11.31
N LEU A 645 9.22 -14.14 -12.31
CA LEU A 645 9.97 -12.90 -12.51
C LEU A 645 9.43 -11.83 -11.57
N VAL A 646 10.32 -11.13 -10.86
CA VAL A 646 10.00 -9.96 -10.06
C VAL A 646 10.55 -8.71 -10.76
N VAL A 647 9.74 -7.66 -10.83
CA VAL A 647 10.20 -6.28 -10.99
C VAL A 647 9.89 -5.55 -9.68
N ARG A 648 10.93 -5.12 -8.96
CA ARG A 648 10.81 -4.48 -7.64
C ARG A 648 11.26 -3.03 -7.70
N PHE A 649 10.38 -2.13 -7.27
CA PHE A 649 10.67 -0.72 -7.01
C PHE A 649 10.75 -0.53 -5.49
N PRO A 650 11.93 -0.25 -4.91
CA PRO A 650 12.03 0.31 -3.56
C PRO A 650 11.71 1.81 -3.62
N VAL A 651 10.92 2.27 -2.65
CA VAL A 651 10.41 3.65 -2.59
C VAL A 651 10.53 4.12 -1.13
N ASN A 652 11.66 4.74 -0.78
CA ASN A 652 11.83 5.44 0.49
C ASN A 652 11.20 6.83 0.37
N LEU A 653 10.31 7.19 1.28
CA LEU A 653 9.71 8.53 1.36
C LEU A 653 9.60 8.97 2.82
N GLY A 654 10.48 9.89 3.22
CA GLY A 654 10.53 10.45 4.56
C GLY A 654 10.88 9.38 5.59
N ASN A 655 9.86 8.81 6.24
CA ASN A 655 10.01 7.80 7.28
C ASN A 655 9.61 6.38 6.85
N TYR A 656 8.87 6.20 5.75
CA TYR A 656 8.45 4.87 5.27
C TYR A 656 9.30 4.39 4.10
N ASP A 657 9.50 3.07 4.08
CA ASP A 657 10.12 2.31 3.01
C ASP A 657 9.06 1.36 2.41
N TYR A 658 8.69 1.57 1.13
CA TYR A 658 7.80 0.67 0.42
C TYR A 658 8.56 -0.20 -0.59
N LEU A 659 8.36 -1.50 -0.57
CA LEU A 659 8.81 -2.43 -1.62
C LEU A 659 7.62 -2.82 -2.49
N MET A 660 7.60 -2.34 -3.73
CA MET A 660 6.53 -2.61 -4.71
C MET A 660 6.97 -3.68 -5.71
N ASP A 661 6.50 -4.91 -5.52
CA ASP A 661 6.77 -6.08 -6.36
C ASP A 661 5.67 -6.27 -7.41
N PHE A 662 6.06 -6.33 -8.69
CA PHE A 662 5.26 -6.90 -9.77
C PHE A 662 5.80 -8.30 -10.09
N ARG A 663 5.05 -9.35 -9.75
CA ARG A 663 5.48 -10.75 -9.86
C ARG A 663 4.72 -11.49 -10.96
N PHE A 664 5.45 -11.90 -12.00
CA PHE A 664 4.92 -12.62 -13.15
C PHE A 664 5.13 -14.12 -12.96
N CYS A 665 4.04 -14.88 -12.84
CA CYS A 665 4.09 -16.32 -12.59
C CYS A 665 3.91 -17.12 -13.89
N LEU A 666 4.53 -18.31 -13.97
CA LEU A 666 4.47 -19.18 -15.16
C LEU A 666 3.05 -19.56 -15.61
N ASN A 667 2.05 -19.47 -14.74
CA ASN A 667 0.66 -19.86 -15.01
C ASN A 667 -0.21 -18.74 -15.59
N GLY A 668 0.36 -17.58 -15.92
CA GLY A 668 -0.36 -16.39 -16.37
C GLY A 668 -0.96 -15.52 -15.25
N MET A 669 -0.61 -15.77 -13.99
CA MET A 669 -0.98 -14.91 -12.86
C MET A 669 0.04 -13.77 -12.67
N LEU A 670 -0.46 -12.57 -12.41
CA LEU A 670 0.33 -11.42 -11.97
C LEU A 670 -0.06 -11.09 -10.52
N ASP A 671 0.91 -11.13 -9.61
CA ASP A 671 0.77 -10.73 -8.21
C ASP A 671 1.46 -9.37 -8.01
N VAL A 672 0.70 -8.36 -7.58
CA VAL A 672 1.20 -7.02 -7.26
C VAL A 672 1.19 -6.89 -5.75
N ASN A 673 2.36 -6.97 -5.13
CA ASN A 673 2.53 -6.94 -3.68
C ASN A 673 3.28 -5.68 -3.26
N ILE A 674 2.72 -4.97 -2.28
CA ILE A 674 3.34 -3.82 -1.65
C ILE A 674 3.66 -4.21 -0.21
N ALA A 675 4.89 -3.96 0.22
CA ALA A 675 5.31 -4.20 1.59
C ALA A 675 5.86 -2.92 2.21
N ALA A 676 5.31 -2.52 3.35
CA ALA A 676 5.76 -1.36 4.11
C ALA A 676 6.72 -1.77 5.25
N THR A 677 7.78 -1.00 5.42
CA THR A 677 8.74 -1.04 6.53
C THR A 677 9.20 0.41 6.79
N GLY A 678 10.14 0.64 7.70
CA GLY A 678 10.65 1.99 8.01
C GLY A 678 10.25 2.48 9.41
N TYR A 679 10.60 3.73 9.71
CA TYR A 679 10.20 4.40 10.95
C TYR A 679 8.70 4.77 10.94
N LEU A 680 8.08 4.92 12.10
CA LEU A 680 6.69 5.38 12.20
C LEU A 680 6.61 6.92 12.21
N TYR A 681 5.43 7.45 11.88
CA TYR A 681 5.04 8.79 12.32
C TYR A 681 4.39 8.72 13.71
N ALA A 682 5.22 8.75 14.76
CA ALA A 682 4.77 8.73 16.14
C ALA A 682 4.34 10.15 16.60
N SER A 683 3.47 10.21 17.62
CA SER A 683 3.26 11.44 18.38
C SER A 683 3.91 11.31 19.76
N PHE A 684 4.08 12.42 20.46
CA PHE A 684 4.64 12.38 21.82
C PHE A 684 3.66 11.73 22.79
N TRP A 685 4.13 10.77 23.59
CA TRP A 685 3.37 10.22 24.71
C TRP A 685 3.60 11.08 25.95
N ASP A 686 2.52 11.70 26.43
CA ASP A 686 2.48 12.47 27.66
C ASP A 686 1.92 11.61 28.81
N PRO A 687 2.71 11.28 29.84
CA PRO A 687 2.25 10.44 30.96
C PRO A 687 1.14 11.05 31.83
N GLU A 688 0.68 12.27 31.54
CA GLU A 688 -0.38 12.99 32.26
C GLU A 688 -1.50 13.49 31.33
N ASP A 689 -1.53 13.07 30.06
CA ASP A 689 -2.63 13.37 29.13
C ASP A 689 -3.94 12.74 29.64
N PRO A 690 -5.04 13.50 29.81
CA PRO A 690 -6.33 12.96 30.26
C PRO A 690 -7.00 11.98 29.28
N LEU A 691 -6.45 11.80 28.06
CA LEU A 691 -6.90 10.83 27.06
C LEU A 691 -6.15 9.48 27.13
N VAL A 692 -5.22 9.34 28.08
CA VAL A 692 -4.49 8.10 28.41
C VAL A 692 -5.29 7.25 29.41
N ASN A 693 -5.22 5.92 29.27
CA ASN A 693 -5.88 4.98 30.18
C ASN A 693 -5.24 4.92 31.58
N GLU A 694 -5.96 4.35 32.55
CA GLU A 694 -5.52 4.25 33.96
C GLU A 694 -4.16 3.55 34.13
N GLU A 695 -3.86 2.55 33.28
CA GLU A 695 -2.58 1.81 33.30
C GLU A 695 -1.40 2.58 32.68
N LYS A 696 -1.65 3.71 32.01
CA LYS A 696 -0.66 4.49 31.24
C LYS A 696 0.05 3.68 30.15
N SER A 697 -0.74 2.90 29.41
CA SER A 697 -0.34 1.96 28.35
C SER A 697 -1.00 2.24 26.98
N THR A 698 -2.21 2.84 26.94
CA THR A 698 -2.97 3.09 25.70
C THR A 698 -3.67 4.46 25.68
N THR A 699 -3.94 4.98 24.48
CA THR A 699 -4.98 5.99 24.22
C THR A 699 -6.11 5.38 23.39
N ALA A 700 -7.16 6.15 23.09
CA ALA A 700 -8.16 5.78 22.07
C ALA A 700 -7.57 5.67 20.63
N PHE A 701 -6.31 6.10 20.44
CA PHE A 701 -5.64 6.23 19.15
C PHE A 701 -4.37 5.38 19.03
N GLY A 702 -4.11 4.45 19.97
CA GLY A 702 -3.00 3.51 19.87
C GLY A 702 -2.31 3.20 21.19
N PHE A 703 -1.08 2.70 21.08
CA PHE A 703 -0.28 2.18 22.20
C PHE A 703 0.88 3.10 22.55
N ARG A 704 1.28 3.09 23.83
CA ARG A 704 2.59 3.59 24.24
C ARG A 704 3.68 2.63 23.74
N ILE A 705 4.49 3.07 22.79
CA ILE A 705 5.54 2.25 22.17
C ILE A 705 6.95 2.57 22.70
N SER A 706 7.13 3.69 23.41
CA SER A 706 8.36 4.01 24.15
C SER A 706 8.09 4.96 25.31
N ASP A 707 9.13 5.38 26.04
CA ASP A 707 9.09 6.29 27.20
C ASP A 707 8.15 7.48 26.97
N PHE A 708 8.28 8.13 25.81
CA PHE A 708 7.52 9.33 25.41
C PHE A 708 7.04 9.28 23.95
N MET A 709 6.65 8.09 23.45
CA MET A 709 6.12 7.89 22.09
C MET A 709 4.80 7.11 22.08
N ASN A 710 3.80 7.62 21.35
CA ASN A 710 2.55 6.94 21.03
C ASN A 710 2.58 6.44 19.58
N GLY A 711 2.33 5.15 19.38
CA GLY A 711 2.12 4.55 18.07
C GLY A 711 0.72 4.87 17.56
N ASN A 712 0.61 5.89 16.71
CA ASN A 712 -0.66 6.39 16.19
C ASN A 712 -1.33 5.36 15.27
N ILE A 713 -2.64 5.13 15.47
CA ILE A 713 -3.47 4.38 14.53
C ILE A 713 -3.53 5.09 13.17
N HIS A 714 -3.26 4.34 12.11
CA HIS A 714 -3.35 4.84 10.75
C HIS A 714 -3.60 3.75 9.71
N ASP A 715 -4.26 4.11 8.61
CA ASP A 715 -4.40 3.25 7.43
C ASP A 715 -3.39 3.65 6.35
N HIS A 716 -2.79 2.66 5.69
CA HIS A 716 -2.03 2.81 4.44
C HIS A 716 -2.90 2.37 3.26
N SER A 717 -3.09 3.19 2.24
CA SER A 717 -3.89 2.87 1.05
C SER A 717 -3.15 3.21 -0.26
N PHE A 718 -2.92 2.18 -1.08
CA PHE A 718 -2.24 2.27 -2.38
C PHE A 718 -3.25 2.12 -3.50
N LEU A 719 -3.46 3.18 -4.29
CA LEU A 719 -4.39 3.19 -5.42
C LEU A 719 -3.67 2.81 -6.71
N PHE A 720 -4.15 1.76 -7.39
CA PHE A 720 -3.66 1.34 -8.70
C PHE A 720 -4.74 1.48 -9.77
N LYS A 721 -4.34 2.02 -10.92
CA LYS A 721 -5.09 1.90 -12.18
C LYS A 721 -4.74 0.57 -12.82
N VAL A 722 -5.74 -0.20 -13.26
CA VAL A 722 -5.57 -1.53 -13.89
C VAL A 722 -6.49 -1.62 -15.11
N ASP A 723 -5.98 -1.19 -16.26
CA ASP A 723 -6.73 -1.08 -17.52
C ASP A 723 -6.76 -2.43 -18.28
N LEU A 724 -7.89 -3.13 -18.25
CA LEU A 724 -7.99 -4.56 -18.56
C LEU A 724 -8.52 -4.85 -19.97
N ASP A 725 -7.62 -5.34 -20.82
CA ASP A 725 -7.80 -5.56 -22.26
C ASP A 725 -8.09 -7.05 -22.58
N VAL A 726 -8.84 -7.75 -21.71
CA VAL A 726 -8.85 -9.22 -21.65
C VAL A 726 -9.35 -9.86 -22.95
N ALA A 727 -8.45 -10.51 -23.69
CA ALA A 727 -8.70 -11.06 -25.03
C ALA A 727 -9.25 -10.01 -26.03
N GLY A 728 -8.86 -8.74 -25.83
CA GLY A 728 -9.28 -7.54 -26.56
C GLY A 728 -10.28 -6.67 -25.78
N ARG A 729 -10.14 -5.34 -25.94
CA ARG A 729 -10.86 -4.24 -25.24
C ARG A 729 -12.28 -4.53 -24.76
N ASN A 730 -13.17 -5.08 -25.59
CA ASN A 730 -14.60 -5.23 -25.26
C ASN A 730 -14.84 -6.30 -24.18
N ASN A 731 -14.98 -5.85 -22.93
CA ASN A 731 -15.00 -6.60 -21.69
C ASN A 731 -16.26 -6.27 -20.85
N SER A 732 -16.48 -6.99 -19.75
CA SER A 732 -17.60 -6.81 -18.81
C SER A 732 -17.19 -7.28 -17.42
N LEU A 733 -17.80 -6.73 -16.37
CA LEU A 733 -17.63 -7.22 -15.00
C LEU A 733 -18.65 -8.34 -14.69
N ASP A 734 -18.16 -9.56 -14.46
CA ASP A 734 -18.94 -10.65 -13.86
C ASP A 734 -18.62 -10.75 -12.35
N ILE A 735 -19.65 -10.63 -11.51
CA ILE A 735 -19.60 -10.92 -10.08
C ILE A 735 -20.14 -12.34 -9.84
N ILE A 736 -19.29 -13.22 -9.32
CA ILE A 736 -19.67 -14.60 -8.97
C ILE A 736 -19.79 -14.69 -7.45
N ARG A 737 -21.00 -14.86 -6.92
CA ARG A 737 -21.25 -14.99 -5.47
C ARG A 737 -21.35 -16.46 -5.07
N TRP A 738 -20.63 -16.83 -4.01
CA TRP A 738 -20.83 -18.12 -3.35
C TRP A 738 -22.05 -18.01 -2.42
N LYS A 739 -23.01 -18.92 -2.57
CA LYS A 739 -24.25 -18.94 -1.80
C LYS A 739 -24.55 -20.32 -1.21
N VAL A 740 -25.42 -20.33 -0.20
CA VAL A 740 -26.01 -21.53 0.41
C VAL A 740 -27.52 -21.36 0.37
N GLY A 741 -28.23 -22.44 0.07
CA GLY A 741 -29.69 -22.45 -0.05
C GLY A 741 -30.20 -23.87 -0.24
N ASP A 742 -31.51 -24.03 -0.39
CA ASP A 742 -32.06 -25.34 -0.73
C ASP A 742 -31.68 -25.75 -2.16
N VAL A 743 -31.73 -27.06 -2.43
CA VAL A 743 -31.34 -27.63 -3.73
C VAL A 743 -32.18 -27.12 -4.91
N LEU A 744 -33.46 -26.79 -4.72
CA LEU A 744 -34.30 -26.31 -5.81
C LEU A 744 -33.93 -24.86 -6.17
N THR A 745 -33.72 -23.99 -5.18
CA THR A 745 -33.17 -22.65 -5.38
C THR A 745 -31.79 -22.69 -6.03
N ALA A 746 -30.91 -23.58 -5.56
CA ALA A 746 -29.56 -23.74 -6.10
C ALA A 746 -29.53 -24.18 -7.58
N VAL A 747 -30.45 -25.06 -7.99
CA VAL A 747 -30.55 -25.52 -9.39
C VAL A 747 -31.28 -24.49 -10.27
N ASN A 748 -32.21 -23.72 -9.69
CA ASN A 748 -32.91 -22.64 -10.39
C ASN A 748 -32.11 -21.33 -10.49
N SER A 749 -30.91 -21.22 -9.92
CA SER A 749 -29.99 -20.11 -10.22
C SER A 749 -29.46 -20.16 -11.66
N GLN A 750 -29.53 -21.32 -12.32
CA GLN A 750 -29.03 -21.55 -13.69
C GLN A 750 -30.04 -22.28 -14.61
N THR A 751 -31.17 -22.76 -14.09
CA THR A 751 -32.18 -23.52 -14.85
C THR A 751 -33.60 -23.12 -14.46
N LYS A 752 -34.63 -23.80 -15.01
CA LYS A 752 -36.04 -23.57 -14.69
C LYS A 752 -36.77 -24.89 -14.39
N VAL A 753 -36.37 -25.58 -13.33
CA VAL A 753 -36.97 -26.85 -12.89
C VAL A 753 -37.97 -26.64 -11.75
N THR A 754 -39.06 -27.41 -11.73
CA THR A 754 -40.15 -27.28 -10.75
C THR A 754 -40.10 -28.30 -9.61
N LYS A 755 -39.10 -29.20 -9.61
CA LYS A 755 -38.93 -30.28 -8.62
C LYS A 755 -37.46 -30.46 -8.27
N LYS A 756 -37.15 -30.75 -7.00
CA LYS A 756 -35.81 -31.13 -6.53
C LYS A 756 -35.31 -32.36 -7.32
N PRO A 757 -34.12 -32.34 -7.95
CA PRO A 757 -33.57 -33.53 -8.59
C PRO A 757 -33.27 -34.65 -7.57
N LEU A 758 -33.44 -35.90 -7.99
CA LEU A 758 -33.47 -37.07 -7.09
C LEU A 758 -32.16 -37.36 -6.35
N PHE A 759 -31.01 -37.00 -6.94
CA PHE A 759 -29.68 -37.45 -6.50
C PHE A 759 -28.92 -36.48 -5.59
N PHE A 760 -29.61 -35.57 -4.89
CA PHE A 760 -28.99 -34.68 -3.92
C PHE A 760 -29.08 -35.24 -2.49
N PRO A 761 -27.95 -35.56 -1.83
CA PRO A 761 -27.93 -36.24 -0.52
C PRO A 761 -28.42 -35.37 0.65
N PHE A 762 -28.49 -34.05 0.46
CA PHE A 762 -28.96 -33.09 1.45
C PHE A 762 -30.11 -32.25 0.87
N ASN A 763 -30.83 -31.52 1.74
CA ASN A 763 -31.85 -30.55 1.30
C ASN A 763 -31.26 -29.16 1.01
N TYR A 764 -30.14 -28.81 1.65
CA TYR A 764 -29.36 -27.60 1.40
C TYR A 764 -28.06 -27.95 0.67
N THR A 765 -27.57 -27.03 -0.16
CA THR A 765 -26.29 -27.14 -0.84
C THR A 765 -25.59 -25.79 -0.95
N ARG A 766 -24.27 -25.82 -1.16
CA ARG A 766 -23.50 -24.70 -1.69
C ARG A 766 -23.75 -24.60 -3.20
N TYR A 767 -23.80 -23.39 -3.73
CA TYR A 767 -23.91 -23.11 -5.16
C TYR A 767 -23.29 -21.75 -5.50
N VAL A 768 -23.20 -21.43 -6.79
CA VAL A 768 -22.76 -20.13 -7.30
C VAL A 768 -23.93 -19.39 -7.97
N GLN A 769 -23.92 -18.07 -7.82
CA GLN A 769 -24.80 -17.15 -8.52
C GLN A 769 -23.93 -16.20 -9.34
N TYR A 770 -24.29 -16.02 -10.62
CA TYR A 770 -23.59 -15.14 -11.54
C TYR A 770 -24.42 -13.86 -11.76
N GLU A 771 -23.74 -12.73 -11.82
CA GLU A 771 -24.29 -11.43 -12.22
C GLU A 771 -23.29 -10.79 -13.19
N THR A 772 -23.73 -10.39 -14.39
CA THR A 772 -22.97 -9.47 -15.23
C THR A 772 -23.45 -8.06 -14.88
N VAL A 773 -22.54 -7.24 -14.34
CA VAL A 773 -22.85 -5.86 -13.95
C VAL A 773 -23.02 -5.02 -15.21
N LEU A 774 -24.02 -4.14 -15.22
CA LEU A 774 -24.38 -3.33 -16.39
C LEU A 774 -23.83 -1.91 -16.33
N LYS A 775 -23.67 -1.38 -15.11
CA LYS A 775 -23.30 0.01 -14.81
C LYS A 775 -22.01 0.07 -13.98
N GLU A 776 -21.31 1.19 -14.07
CA GLU A 776 -20.14 1.50 -13.24
C GLU A 776 -20.43 1.28 -11.75
N ILE A 777 -19.44 0.79 -11.01
CA ILE A 777 -19.65 0.33 -9.63
C ILE A 777 -18.39 0.41 -8.77
N GLY A 778 -18.57 0.90 -7.54
CA GLY A 778 -17.62 0.72 -6.44
C GLY A 778 -17.89 -0.60 -5.69
N LEU A 779 -16.84 -1.39 -5.45
CA LEU A 779 -16.91 -2.73 -4.88
C LEU A 779 -16.19 -2.79 -3.54
N VAL A 780 -16.88 -3.35 -2.54
CA VAL A 780 -16.34 -3.72 -1.22
C VAL A 780 -16.72 -5.16 -0.96
N SER A 781 -15.80 -5.96 -0.43
CA SER A 781 -16.07 -7.37 -0.11
C SER A 781 -16.84 -7.49 1.21
N ASP A 782 -17.83 -8.39 1.22
CA ASP A 782 -18.54 -8.81 2.43
C ASP A 782 -18.08 -10.24 2.78
N PRO A 783 -17.34 -10.46 3.89
CA PRO A 783 -16.94 -11.79 4.35
C PRO A 783 -18.12 -12.75 4.63
N LEU A 784 -19.33 -12.23 4.86
CA LEU A 784 -20.57 -13.01 5.04
C LEU A 784 -21.27 -13.33 3.70
N ASN A 785 -20.97 -12.58 2.63
CA ASN A 785 -21.47 -12.81 1.26
C ASN A 785 -20.32 -12.86 0.22
N PRO A 786 -19.36 -13.78 0.38
CA PRO A 786 -18.14 -13.81 -0.43
C PRO A 786 -18.40 -13.85 -1.95
N SER A 787 -17.74 -12.95 -2.67
CA SER A 787 -17.90 -12.73 -4.10
C SER A 787 -16.55 -12.66 -4.82
N PHE A 788 -16.56 -13.00 -6.11
CA PHE A 788 -15.39 -12.96 -6.99
C PHE A 788 -15.63 -11.91 -8.08
N TRP A 789 -14.72 -10.93 -8.23
CA TRP A 789 -14.81 -9.88 -9.25
C TRP A 789 -13.96 -10.25 -10.46
N THR A 790 -14.60 -10.42 -11.62
CA THR A 790 -13.93 -10.97 -12.81
C THR A 790 -14.23 -10.11 -14.03
N ILE A 791 -13.20 -9.55 -14.64
CA ILE A 791 -13.32 -8.91 -15.95
C ILE A 791 -13.29 -10.01 -17.01
N VAL A 792 -14.33 -10.06 -17.85
CA VAL A 792 -14.59 -11.14 -18.82
C VAL A 792 -14.89 -10.59 -20.20
N ASN A 793 -14.50 -11.32 -21.23
CA ASN A 793 -14.89 -11.06 -22.61
C ASN A 793 -16.08 -11.97 -22.99
N GLU A 794 -17.24 -11.39 -23.27
CA GLU A 794 -18.46 -12.19 -23.57
C GLU A 794 -18.40 -12.91 -24.93
N ASN A 795 -17.59 -12.38 -25.85
CA ASN A 795 -17.47 -12.82 -27.24
C ASN A 795 -16.32 -13.82 -27.45
N LYS A 796 -15.32 -13.82 -26.56
CA LYS A 796 -14.19 -14.76 -26.59
C LYS A 796 -14.41 -15.86 -25.55
N ARG A 797 -14.51 -17.10 -26.01
CA ARG A 797 -14.77 -18.28 -25.15
C ARG A 797 -13.68 -19.33 -25.31
N ASN A 798 -13.40 -20.06 -24.23
CA ASN A 798 -12.56 -21.26 -24.30
C ASN A 798 -13.34 -22.45 -24.91
N ARG A 799 -12.68 -23.58 -25.22
CA ARG A 799 -13.30 -24.76 -25.87
C ARG A 799 -14.48 -25.35 -25.09
N TRP A 800 -14.63 -25.00 -23.82
CA TRP A 800 -15.72 -25.44 -22.93
C TRP A 800 -16.93 -24.50 -22.98
N GLY A 801 -16.88 -23.42 -23.77
CA GLY A 801 -17.96 -22.43 -23.91
C GLY A 801 -17.99 -21.34 -22.83
N ASN A 802 -17.06 -21.35 -21.88
CA ASN A 802 -16.96 -20.35 -20.82
C ASN A 802 -16.37 -19.04 -21.36
N LYS A 803 -16.84 -17.89 -20.88
CA LYS A 803 -16.22 -16.58 -21.14
C LYS A 803 -14.74 -16.62 -20.71
N ARG A 804 -13.84 -16.08 -21.53
CA ARG A 804 -12.43 -15.86 -21.13
C ARG A 804 -12.39 -14.64 -20.21
N GLY A 805 -11.65 -14.69 -19.10
CA GLY A 805 -11.57 -13.58 -18.16
C GLY A 805 -10.33 -13.59 -17.27
N TYR A 806 -10.11 -12.49 -16.57
CA TYR A 806 -9.17 -12.36 -15.46
C TYR A 806 -9.92 -11.94 -14.20
N ARG A 807 -9.61 -12.63 -13.10
CA ARG A 807 -10.19 -12.37 -11.78
C ARG A 807 -9.24 -11.49 -10.97
N ILE A 808 -9.81 -10.46 -10.35
CA ILE A 808 -9.15 -9.60 -9.37
C ILE A 808 -9.32 -10.23 -7.98
N TYR A 809 -8.26 -10.21 -7.18
CA TYR A 809 -8.26 -10.51 -5.75
C TYR A 809 -7.54 -9.36 -5.06
N VAL A 810 -8.22 -8.56 -4.25
CA VAL A 810 -7.57 -7.54 -3.42
C VAL A 810 -7.20 -8.20 -2.08
N SER A 811 -5.98 -7.98 -1.60
CA SER A 811 -5.49 -8.61 -0.35
C SER A 811 -6.05 -7.97 0.92
N SER A 812 -6.69 -6.80 0.80
CA SER A 812 -7.35 -6.12 1.91
C SER A 812 -8.73 -6.69 2.22
N ASN A 813 -9.14 -6.61 3.49
CA ASN A 813 -10.40 -7.17 4.01
C ASN A 813 -11.49 -6.12 4.29
N ALA A 814 -11.21 -4.83 4.04
CA ALA A 814 -12.16 -3.74 4.21
C ALA A 814 -11.87 -2.57 3.24
N ALA A 815 -12.81 -1.63 3.17
CA ALA A 815 -12.58 -0.27 2.69
C ALA A 815 -12.54 0.69 3.91
N GLU A 816 -12.40 1.98 3.65
CA GLU A 816 -12.45 3.05 4.65
C GLU A 816 -13.76 3.06 5.46
N LYS A 817 -13.70 3.56 6.70
CA LYS A 817 -14.84 3.73 7.61
C LYS A 817 -15.15 5.20 7.96
N MET A 818 -14.29 6.14 7.58
CA MET A 818 -14.62 7.56 7.62
C MET A 818 -15.95 7.83 6.87
N PRO A 819 -16.86 8.67 7.42
CA PRO A 819 -18.09 9.05 6.73
C PRO A 819 -17.83 9.73 5.39
N ASP A 820 -18.73 9.57 4.41
CA ASP A 820 -18.62 10.13 3.05
C ASP A 820 -18.39 11.65 2.98
N LEU A 821 -18.79 12.39 4.03
CA LEU A 821 -18.66 13.85 4.15
C LEU A 821 -17.42 14.29 4.96
N HIS A 822 -16.58 13.35 5.40
CA HIS A 822 -15.31 13.65 6.05
C HIS A 822 -14.28 14.08 4.99
N PRO A 823 -13.45 15.12 5.20
CA PRO A 823 -12.60 15.68 4.13
C PRO A 823 -11.76 14.67 3.32
N PRO A 824 -11.05 13.69 3.93
CA PRO A 824 -10.36 12.65 3.15
C PRO A 824 -11.28 11.73 2.36
N ALA A 825 -12.52 11.48 2.79
CA ALA A 825 -13.48 10.70 2.01
C ALA A 825 -14.03 11.48 0.81
N ILE A 826 -13.96 12.82 0.83
CA ILE A 826 -14.30 13.69 -0.31
C ILE A 826 -13.11 13.75 -1.27
N ALA A 827 -11.93 14.17 -0.79
CA ALA A 827 -10.71 14.29 -1.57
C ALA A 827 -10.25 12.96 -2.19
N TRP A 828 -10.30 11.89 -1.40
CA TRP A 828 -9.84 10.56 -1.76
C TRP A 828 -11.00 9.57 -1.76
N SER A 829 -12.04 9.89 -2.53
CA SER A 829 -13.23 9.04 -2.71
C SER A 829 -12.94 7.59 -3.14
N HIS A 830 -11.73 7.30 -3.65
CA HIS A 830 -11.26 5.93 -3.89
C HIS A 830 -11.22 5.06 -2.61
N LEU A 831 -10.96 5.65 -1.44
CA LEU A 831 -10.87 4.96 -0.15
C LEU A 831 -12.17 4.23 0.25
N LYS A 832 -13.31 4.67 -0.29
CA LYS A 832 -14.64 4.06 -0.08
C LYS A 832 -14.77 2.66 -0.67
N TYR A 833 -13.87 2.28 -1.56
CA TYR A 833 -13.94 1.06 -2.35
C TYR A 833 -12.64 0.25 -2.22
N GLN A 834 -12.72 -1.06 -2.43
CA GLN A 834 -11.54 -1.91 -2.61
C GLN A 834 -11.19 -2.08 -4.09
N CYS A 835 -12.20 -2.00 -4.95
CA CYS A 835 -12.06 -1.88 -6.40
C CYS A 835 -13.23 -1.05 -6.94
N ALA A 836 -12.99 -0.06 -7.78
CA ALA A 836 -14.03 0.55 -8.62
C ALA A 836 -13.83 0.09 -10.07
N VAL A 837 -14.90 0.07 -10.88
CA VAL A 837 -14.83 -0.27 -12.31
C VAL A 837 -15.58 0.78 -13.13
N THR A 838 -14.87 1.48 -14.01
CA THR A 838 -15.38 2.54 -14.90
C THR A 838 -15.19 2.16 -16.37
N GLN A 839 -15.88 2.85 -17.28
CA GLN A 839 -15.59 2.78 -18.71
C GLN A 839 -14.26 3.51 -19.00
N GLN A 840 -13.39 2.97 -19.87
CA GLN A 840 -12.14 3.63 -20.24
C GLN A 840 -12.41 4.94 -21.00
N LYS A 841 -11.88 6.06 -20.49
CA LYS A 841 -11.90 7.39 -21.14
C LYS A 841 -10.47 7.95 -21.11
N ASP A 842 -9.93 8.44 -22.23
CA ASP A 842 -8.59 9.07 -22.28
C ASP A 842 -8.52 10.41 -21.48
N THR A 843 -9.67 10.92 -21.03
CA THR A 843 -9.79 12.04 -20.08
C THR A 843 -9.66 11.61 -18.62
N GLU A 844 -10.03 10.38 -18.26
CA GLU A 844 -9.92 9.81 -16.91
C GLU A 844 -8.52 9.24 -16.69
N LYS A 845 -7.52 10.12 -16.75
CA LYS A 845 -6.10 9.72 -16.69
C LYS A 845 -5.72 9.12 -15.34
N TYR A 846 -6.19 9.76 -14.26
CA TYR A 846 -5.75 9.53 -12.89
C TYR A 846 -6.92 9.30 -11.94
N GLY A 847 -6.85 8.24 -11.13
CA GLY A 847 -7.93 7.90 -10.19
C GLY A 847 -8.07 8.84 -8.97
N THR A 848 -7.11 9.75 -8.80
CA THR A 848 -7.10 10.79 -7.76
C THR A 848 -6.19 11.95 -8.18
N GLU A 849 -6.51 13.16 -7.70
CA GLU A 849 -5.73 14.40 -7.90
C GLU A 849 -5.16 14.89 -6.55
N SER A 850 -4.82 13.96 -5.66
CA SER A 850 -4.39 14.17 -4.27
C SER A 850 -3.30 15.23 -4.09
N LEU A 851 -2.39 15.34 -5.07
CA LEU A 851 -1.36 16.38 -5.19
C LEU A 851 -1.86 17.81 -4.98
N TYR A 852 -3.12 18.05 -5.34
CA TYR A 852 -3.79 19.34 -5.22
C TYR A 852 -4.95 19.26 -4.22
N ASP A 853 -5.62 18.11 -4.15
CA ASP A 853 -6.85 17.92 -3.37
C ASP A 853 -6.57 17.71 -1.88
N MET A 854 -5.37 17.29 -1.46
CA MET A 854 -4.98 17.25 -0.04
C MET A 854 -4.97 18.65 0.60
N HIS A 855 -4.67 19.69 -0.18
CA HIS A 855 -4.59 21.06 0.30
C HIS A 855 -5.97 21.71 0.47
N GLN A 856 -6.96 21.32 -0.35
CA GLN A 856 -8.34 21.83 -0.36
C GLN A 856 -9.39 20.70 -0.41
N PRO A 857 -9.45 19.83 0.63
CA PRO A 857 -10.10 18.52 0.54
C PRO A 857 -11.63 18.52 0.42
N LYS A 858 -12.30 19.63 0.72
CA LYS A 858 -13.75 19.78 0.48
C LYS A 858 -14.11 20.19 -0.95
N ASN A 859 -13.13 20.60 -1.76
CA ASN A 859 -13.33 21.05 -3.15
C ASN A 859 -12.33 20.35 -4.10
N PRO A 860 -12.39 19.02 -4.28
CA PRO A 860 -11.44 18.29 -5.10
C PRO A 860 -11.51 18.65 -6.60
N LEU A 861 -10.43 18.39 -7.34
CA LEU A 861 -10.35 18.46 -8.80
C LEU A 861 -10.80 17.13 -9.45
N GLY A 862 -10.59 15.99 -8.79
CA GLY A 862 -10.85 14.66 -9.37
C GLY A 862 -11.57 13.68 -8.42
N GLY A 863 -11.20 12.40 -8.53
CA GLY A 863 -11.65 11.31 -7.64
C GLY A 863 -12.72 10.37 -8.21
N MET A 864 -12.81 9.17 -7.62
CA MET A 864 -13.73 8.09 -8.03
C MET A 864 -15.21 8.50 -8.04
N ASP A 865 -15.65 9.33 -7.10
CA ASP A 865 -17.06 9.77 -7.04
C ASP A 865 -17.46 10.67 -8.24
N ARG A 866 -16.49 11.15 -9.04
CA ARG A 866 -16.74 11.84 -10.33
C ARG A 866 -16.67 10.91 -11.54
N MET A 867 -15.93 9.80 -11.44
CA MET A 867 -15.77 8.82 -12.52
C MET A 867 -16.85 7.72 -12.50
N LEU A 868 -17.46 7.47 -11.35
CA LEU A 868 -18.63 6.59 -11.19
C LEU A 868 -19.92 7.34 -11.61
N ASP A 869 -19.94 7.88 -12.84
CA ASP A 869 -21.04 8.70 -13.36
C ASP A 869 -22.29 7.88 -13.77
N GLY A 870 -22.10 6.57 -13.95
CA GLY A 870 -23.18 5.62 -14.25
C GLY A 870 -23.24 5.22 -15.72
N GLU A 871 -22.13 5.24 -16.44
CA GLU A 871 -22.03 4.70 -17.80
C GLU A 871 -22.27 3.18 -17.87
N ASP A 872 -22.60 2.67 -19.08
CA ASP A 872 -22.77 1.23 -19.31
C ASP A 872 -21.42 0.53 -19.41
N ILE A 873 -21.02 -0.28 -18.43
CA ILE A 873 -19.77 -1.08 -18.46
C ILE A 873 -19.91 -2.44 -19.17
N LYS A 874 -21.07 -2.73 -19.75
CA LYS A 874 -21.28 -4.00 -20.46
C LYS A 874 -20.71 -3.95 -21.89
N ASN A 875 -19.82 -4.89 -22.19
CA ASN A 875 -19.12 -5.05 -23.47
C ASN A 875 -18.38 -3.77 -23.92
N LYS A 876 -17.64 -3.15 -23.01
CA LYS A 876 -16.85 -1.93 -23.22
C LYS A 876 -15.37 -2.14 -22.88
N ASP A 877 -14.55 -1.16 -23.21
CA ASP A 877 -13.22 -1.01 -22.63
C ASP A 877 -13.34 -0.57 -21.14
N LEU A 878 -12.59 -1.21 -20.23
CA LEU A 878 -12.82 -1.13 -18.78
C LEU A 878 -11.53 -0.94 -17.97
N VAL A 879 -11.56 0.05 -17.08
CA VAL A 879 -10.52 0.28 -16.07
C VAL A 879 -11.01 -0.22 -14.72
N ALA A 880 -10.20 -1.05 -14.06
CA ALA A 880 -10.37 -1.38 -12.65
C ALA A 880 -9.42 -0.52 -11.80
N TRP A 881 -9.98 0.28 -10.90
CA TRP A 881 -9.24 1.10 -9.94
C TRP A 881 -9.16 0.32 -8.63
N VAL A 882 -8.00 -0.24 -8.30
CA VAL A 882 -7.82 -1.16 -7.18
C VAL A 882 -7.13 -0.45 -6.01
N THR A 883 -7.76 -0.47 -4.83
CA THR A 883 -7.21 0.10 -3.60
C THR A 883 -6.77 -1.03 -2.68
N ALA A 884 -5.47 -1.33 -2.70
CA ALA A 884 -4.85 -2.20 -1.71
C ALA A 884 -4.61 -1.39 -0.43
N ARG A 885 -5.03 -1.88 0.74
CA ARG A 885 -4.84 -1.16 2.01
C ARG A 885 -4.61 -2.07 3.21
N PHE A 886 -4.03 -1.53 4.27
CA PHE A 886 -3.97 -2.17 5.59
C PHE A 886 -4.07 -1.13 6.71
N LEU A 887 -4.66 -1.55 7.84
CA LEU A 887 -4.71 -0.77 9.07
C LEU A 887 -3.49 -1.12 9.94
N HIS A 888 -2.71 -0.13 10.34
CA HIS A 888 -1.61 -0.25 11.28
C HIS A 888 -2.01 0.37 12.62
N ILE A 889 -1.95 -0.42 13.69
CA ILE A 889 -1.98 0.08 15.07
C ILE A 889 -0.60 -0.27 15.64
N PRO A 890 0.38 0.66 15.62
CA PRO A 890 1.77 0.29 15.88
C PRO A 890 2.02 -0.18 17.31
N THR A 891 2.96 -1.11 17.46
CA THR A 891 3.28 -1.76 18.74
C THR A 891 4.74 -1.55 19.14
N SER A 892 5.15 -2.06 20.30
CA SER A 892 6.55 -2.06 20.76
C SER A 892 7.52 -2.71 19.77
N GLU A 893 7.03 -3.65 18.97
CA GLU A 893 7.75 -4.41 17.96
C GLU A 893 8.08 -3.57 16.70
N ASP A 894 7.41 -2.43 16.51
CA ASP A 894 7.68 -1.45 15.45
C ASP A 894 8.74 -0.40 15.86
N VAL A 895 9.44 -0.62 16.98
CA VAL A 895 10.52 0.25 17.49
C VAL A 895 11.86 -0.51 17.46
N PRO A 896 12.91 -0.01 16.79
CA PRO A 896 13.00 1.30 16.13
C PRO A 896 12.26 1.39 14.78
N MET A 897 12.01 0.28 14.09
CA MET A 897 11.40 0.27 12.76
C MET A 897 10.27 -0.76 12.68
N THR A 898 9.26 -0.45 11.86
CA THR A 898 8.13 -1.31 11.49
C THR A 898 8.62 -2.65 10.94
N ALA A 899 8.10 -3.75 11.47
CA ALA A 899 8.33 -5.07 10.87
C ALA A 899 7.45 -5.24 9.61
N ARG A 900 8.05 -5.61 8.46
CA ARG A 900 7.42 -5.75 7.13
C ARG A 900 5.93 -6.11 7.17
N VAL A 901 5.06 -5.17 6.75
CA VAL A 901 3.61 -5.35 6.59
C VAL A 901 3.25 -5.47 5.11
N ASP A 902 2.61 -6.56 4.71
CA ASP A 902 2.28 -6.88 3.31
C ASP A 902 0.81 -6.60 2.94
N SER A 903 0.59 -6.00 1.77
CA SER A 903 -0.72 -5.89 1.10
C SER A 903 -0.55 -6.00 -0.43
N GLY A 904 -1.60 -5.73 -1.20
CA GLY A 904 -1.57 -5.77 -2.67
C GLY A 904 -2.82 -6.34 -3.33
N PHE A 905 -2.67 -6.84 -4.56
CA PHE A 905 -3.73 -7.52 -5.32
C PHE A 905 -3.16 -8.50 -6.37
N ILE A 906 -3.97 -9.48 -6.76
CA ILE A 906 -3.62 -10.52 -7.75
C ILE A 906 -4.59 -10.46 -8.94
N LEU A 907 -4.04 -10.47 -10.15
CA LEU A 907 -4.75 -10.72 -11.41
C LEU A 907 -4.50 -12.16 -11.85
N LYS A 908 -5.57 -12.98 -11.91
CA LYS A 908 -5.47 -14.42 -12.18
C LYS A 908 -6.33 -14.87 -13.35
N PRO A 909 -5.85 -15.75 -14.26
CA PRO A 909 -6.66 -16.28 -15.35
C PRO A 909 -7.92 -17.00 -14.83
N PHE A 910 -9.08 -16.65 -15.36
CA PHE A 910 -10.37 -17.28 -15.06
C PHE A 910 -11.04 -17.74 -16.36
N ASN A 911 -11.02 -19.05 -16.62
CA ASN A 911 -11.47 -19.63 -17.90
C ASN A 911 -10.80 -19.03 -19.17
N PHE A 912 -9.74 -18.25 -19.02
CA PHE A 912 -9.00 -17.63 -20.13
C PHE A 912 -8.34 -18.66 -21.05
N PHE A 913 -7.98 -19.83 -20.50
CA PHE A 913 -7.38 -20.94 -21.24
C PHE A 913 -8.29 -22.17 -21.22
N ASP A 914 -8.00 -23.11 -22.12
CA ASP A 914 -8.66 -24.43 -22.25
C ASP A 914 -8.25 -25.43 -21.16
N GLN A 915 -7.13 -25.16 -20.50
CA GLN A 915 -6.46 -25.92 -19.44
C GLN A 915 -5.40 -24.99 -18.80
N THR A 916 -4.62 -25.46 -17.80
CA THR A 916 -3.52 -24.63 -17.26
C THR A 916 -2.42 -24.40 -18.31
N ALA A 917 -1.96 -23.15 -18.43
CA ALA A 917 -0.83 -22.75 -19.27
C ALA A 917 0.50 -23.09 -18.56
N LEU A 918 0.75 -24.38 -18.33
CA LEU A 918 1.93 -24.92 -17.63
C LEU A 918 2.43 -26.26 -18.19
N PHE A 919 1.75 -26.85 -19.19
CA PHE A 919 2.10 -28.18 -19.72
C PHE A 919 2.89 -28.13 -21.03
N ASP A 920 3.11 -26.94 -21.54
CA ASP A 920 4.18 -26.53 -22.46
C ASP A 920 5.55 -26.46 -21.76
N MET A 921 5.58 -26.12 -20.46
CA MET A 921 6.81 -26.06 -19.67
C MET A 921 7.42 -27.46 -19.45
N PRO A 922 8.77 -27.59 -19.51
CA PRO A 922 9.44 -28.86 -19.22
C PRO A 922 9.20 -29.33 -17.78
N GLN A 923 8.92 -30.62 -17.60
CA GLN A 923 8.50 -31.19 -16.30
C GLN A 923 9.66 -31.90 -15.60
N HIS A 924 9.77 -31.77 -14.27
CA HIS A 924 10.73 -32.53 -13.48
C HIS A 924 10.13 -33.85 -12.97
N MET A 925 10.86 -34.95 -13.13
CA MET A 925 10.43 -36.30 -12.75
C MET A 925 11.52 -37.04 -11.97
N ILE A 926 11.70 -36.67 -10.71
CA ILE A 926 12.81 -37.12 -9.83
C ILE A 926 12.92 -38.65 -9.70
N ASN A 927 11.83 -39.40 -9.89
CA ASN A 927 11.76 -40.86 -9.67
C ASN A 927 11.41 -41.68 -10.93
N ARG A 928 11.83 -41.25 -12.14
CA ARG A 928 11.64 -42.02 -13.39
C ARG A 928 12.89 -41.99 -14.27
N ALA A 929 13.51 -43.15 -14.46
CA ALA A 929 14.71 -43.31 -15.29
C ALA A 929 14.44 -43.18 -16.82
N ASP A 930 13.17 -43.19 -17.22
CA ASP A 930 12.69 -42.95 -18.59
C ASP A 930 12.58 -41.46 -18.96
N ILE A 931 12.83 -40.53 -18.02
CA ILE A 931 12.66 -39.08 -18.25
C ILE A 931 13.93 -38.33 -17.81
N VAL A 932 14.67 -37.79 -18.78
CA VAL A 932 15.79 -36.87 -18.54
C VAL A 932 15.26 -35.58 -17.91
N ASN A 933 15.88 -35.11 -16.82
CA ASN A 933 15.58 -33.82 -16.24
C ASN A 933 16.16 -32.71 -17.14
N PRO A 934 15.35 -31.88 -17.81
CA PRO A 934 15.85 -30.89 -18.78
C PRO A 934 16.53 -29.67 -18.13
N TYR A 935 16.54 -29.63 -16.79
CA TYR A 935 17.24 -28.65 -15.96
C TYR A 935 18.42 -29.29 -15.21
N GLU A 936 18.86 -30.48 -15.61
CA GLU A 936 20.04 -31.14 -15.04
C GLU A 936 21.31 -30.49 -15.60
N LEU A 937 21.84 -29.54 -14.83
CA LEU A 937 23.10 -28.88 -15.11
C LEU A 937 24.26 -29.64 -14.45
N GLU A 938 25.36 -29.79 -15.17
CA GLU A 938 26.64 -30.16 -14.53
C GLU A 938 26.96 -29.13 -13.43
N PRO A 939 27.40 -29.54 -12.22
CA PRO A 939 27.79 -28.61 -11.17
C PRO A 939 28.85 -27.63 -11.66
N CYS A 940 28.48 -26.34 -11.69
CA CYS A 940 29.35 -25.24 -12.06
C CYS A 940 29.73 -24.42 -10.82
N TYR A 941 30.91 -23.79 -10.88
CA TYR A 941 31.38 -22.87 -9.85
C TYR A 941 30.98 -21.45 -10.20
N GLU A 942 30.53 -20.69 -9.21
CA GLU A 942 30.30 -19.26 -9.35
C GLU A 942 31.64 -18.54 -9.50
N ASN A 943 31.75 -17.58 -10.43
CA ASN A 943 32.95 -16.77 -10.58
C ASN A 943 32.86 -15.54 -9.65
N THR A 944 32.99 -15.77 -8.35
CA THR A 944 33.14 -14.72 -7.35
C THR A 944 34.57 -14.14 -7.47
N ASN A 945 34.69 -12.99 -8.15
CA ASN A 945 35.93 -12.20 -8.20
C ASN A 945 36.23 -11.56 -6.83
#